data_AF-A0A970NVC8-F1
#
_entry.id   AF-A0A970NVC8-F1
#
_cell.length_a   1.000
_cell.length_b   1.000
_cell.length_c   1.000
_cell.angle_alpha   90.00
_cell.angle_beta   90.00
_cell.angle_gamma   90.00
#
_symmetry.space_group_name_H-M   'P 1'
#
loop_
_entity.id
_entity.type
_entity.pdbx_description
1 polymer ?
#
loop_
_entity_poly.entity_id
_entity_poly.type
_entity_poly.pdbx_seq_one_letter_code
_entity_poly.pdbx_strand_id
1 'polypeptide(L)'
;MKIDGGNVTMTGGDILNNSATLGGGVFLRSGGKFSMSGGAIRYNRTVNGPYMVAPNDAGAGGGVCLVDGATFKMSGSAHIQGNTSDEIGGGVSVGNTEVSFGSNIFEMTGGTIEGNVSRATGGGVFVQAAYGSLESYAKITAGSIINNKMLGTGTTNFAFGGGGIYVNGYVSNNFSNGKLYLENVVVTDNNATGQGGGLASCPISDTRIYLTSGGAIYENTGESNRDDLYILSGLLGWGSHGGNPEYKISETMLGGQAYEWRHVADGREAELNELSGKLTGEGNTIHLYAGGSADAQTNALARVFITGNTSGTRGGGIGSNGTVIIGIPSETLDISVQKEWSEPEGASANRPERIEVELWHKVAGSEEERYMGFESIVPDADGNWNVTFEGLPKYDPDGNIYEYRVKERPVEGYESQVTGDQENGFTITNSIPREIEIPVEKVWVDDDNHGGSRPESITVKLFANGVDTDKRLVLNEDNNLSGAFANLPMNEAGEEILYTIEEISVEGYASEITGDATTGFTVTNTREVEKITIEGSKTWNDHDNQDGKRPETIRIRLLADGKEVAQKEVSGPEWSWKFEDLDQINAEGGKIVYTITEDVVEDYSTVVDGYDVTNNHTPGKTSVQVTKSWSDHNDQDGLRPESVTIRLMADGEATGQELTLTAKNHWTGTFEDLDVYKDGKKIIYSVEEVSVDGYESSITGEASTGFKVTNTRKPDIPVKPKKPWTRLPKTGVLSSYLNLYGGLLFVAGSALLGIRRKRENLKK
;
A
#
# COMPACT_ATOMS: atom_id res chain seq x y z
N MET A 1 24.12 64.07 1.78
CA MET A 1 25.53 64.16 1.32
C MET A 1 25.55 64.11 -0.20
N LYS A 2 26.32 64.97 -0.90
CA LYS A 2 26.48 64.91 -2.36
C LYS A 2 27.90 64.47 -2.73
N ILE A 3 28.04 63.53 -3.65
CA ILE A 3 29.31 63.02 -4.20
C ILE A 3 29.28 63.25 -5.71
N ASP A 4 30.17 64.12 -6.21
CA ASP A 4 30.23 64.54 -7.62
C ASP A 4 31.62 64.22 -8.16
N GLY A 5 31.76 63.13 -8.91
CA GLY A 5 33.06 62.60 -9.40
C GLY A 5 34.08 62.14 -8.34
N GLY A 6 33.78 62.27 -7.04
CA GLY A 6 34.67 61.90 -5.94
C GLY A 6 34.50 60.46 -5.44
N ASN A 7 35.45 59.99 -4.63
CA ASN A 7 35.38 58.70 -3.92
C ASN A 7 35.17 58.94 -2.43
N VAL A 8 34.20 58.27 -1.81
CA VAL A 8 33.93 58.34 -0.35
C VAL A 8 33.83 56.93 0.23
N THR A 9 34.41 56.71 1.41
CA THR A 9 34.29 55.47 2.18
C THR A 9 33.69 55.75 3.56
N MET A 10 32.69 54.97 3.95
CA MET A 10 32.02 55.03 5.25
C MET A 10 32.11 53.67 5.94
N THR A 11 32.85 53.62 7.05
CA THR A 11 33.03 52.41 7.86
C THR A 11 32.18 52.44 9.15
N GLY A 12 31.49 53.54 9.42
CA GLY A 12 30.69 53.78 10.61
C GLY A 12 30.06 55.17 10.61
N GLY A 13 29.23 55.46 11.61
CA GLY A 13 28.50 56.73 11.74
C GLY A 13 27.07 56.68 11.17
N ASP A 14 26.43 57.84 11.12
CA ASP A 14 25.00 58.01 10.79
C ASP A 14 24.80 59.12 9.75
N ILE A 15 23.96 58.87 8.75
CA ILE A 15 23.39 59.88 7.86
C ILE A 15 21.86 59.80 8.00
N LEU A 16 21.26 60.74 8.72
CA LEU A 16 19.85 60.66 9.09
C LEU A 16 19.10 62.00 9.11
N ASN A 17 17.77 61.92 8.99
CA ASN A 17 16.82 63.04 8.99
C ASN A 17 17.08 64.12 7.91
N ASN A 18 17.68 63.75 6.78
CA ASN A 18 17.90 64.66 5.64
C ASN A 18 16.72 64.63 4.67
N SER A 19 16.56 65.70 3.89
CA SER A 19 15.59 65.75 2.79
C SER A 19 16.17 66.41 1.53
N ALA A 20 15.89 65.83 0.37
CA ALA A 20 16.30 66.28 -0.96
C ALA A 20 15.30 65.76 -2.02
N THR A 21 15.47 66.08 -3.30
CA THR A 21 14.68 65.40 -4.36
C THR A 21 15.35 64.11 -4.83
N LEU A 22 16.68 64.13 -4.97
CA LEU A 22 17.48 62.94 -5.30
C LEU A 22 18.42 62.62 -4.14
N GLY A 23 18.46 61.36 -3.70
CA GLY A 23 19.41 60.87 -2.70
C GLY A 23 19.22 61.55 -1.34
N GLY A 24 18.08 61.30 -0.70
CA GLY A 24 17.67 61.95 0.56
C GLY A 24 18.78 61.95 1.61
N GLY A 25 19.42 60.79 1.82
CA GLY A 25 20.66 60.67 2.59
C GLY A 25 21.92 60.95 1.77
N VAL A 26 22.12 60.25 0.65
CA VAL A 26 23.32 60.35 -0.22
C VAL A 26 22.94 60.41 -1.69
N PHE A 27 23.46 61.41 -2.41
CA PHE A 27 23.33 61.56 -3.86
C PHE A 27 24.70 61.46 -4.54
N LEU A 28 24.85 60.52 -5.47
CA LEU A 28 26.05 60.32 -6.28
C LEU A 28 25.78 60.68 -7.74
N ARG A 29 26.75 61.34 -8.39
CA ARG A 29 26.70 61.66 -9.83
C ARG A 29 28.08 61.73 -10.48
N SER A 30 28.07 61.75 -11.81
CA SER A 30 29.22 62.05 -12.67
C SER A 30 30.44 61.19 -12.35
N GLY A 31 30.24 59.87 -12.31
CA GLY A 31 31.27 58.87 -11.97
C GLY A 31 31.63 58.74 -10.49
N GLY A 32 30.93 59.44 -9.59
CA GLY A 32 31.18 59.41 -8.15
C GLY A 32 31.00 58.01 -7.54
N LYS A 33 31.84 57.66 -6.56
CA LYS A 33 31.87 56.35 -5.91
C LYS A 33 31.68 56.45 -4.41
N PHE A 34 30.80 55.61 -3.87
CA PHE A 34 30.59 55.45 -2.44
C PHE A 34 30.82 53.99 -2.04
N SER A 35 31.48 53.76 -0.92
CA SER A 35 31.66 52.41 -0.37
C SER A 35 31.35 52.43 1.12
N MET A 36 30.36 51.63 1.53
CA MET A 36 29.83 51.59 2.89
C MET A 36 29.97 50.17 3.45
N SER A 37 30.76 50.01 4.52
CA SER A 37 30.98 48.72 5.19
C SER A 37 30.44 48.66 6.63
N GLY A 38 29.96 49.79 7.13
CA GLY A 38 29.38 49.94 8.46
C GLY A 38 28.70 51.31 8.65
N GLY A 39 27.98 51.46 9.76
CA GLY A 39 27.14 52.63 10.03
C GLY A 39 25.76 52.54 9.35
N ALA A 40 24.99 53.63 9.38
CA ALA A 40 23.63 53.65 8.87
C ALA A 40 23.27 54.90 8.05
N ILE A 41 22.44 54.71 7.03
CA ILE A 41 21.72 55.76 6.31
C ILE A 41 20.23 55.56 6.60
N ARG A 42 19.63 56.40 7.44
CA ARG A 42 18.30 56.12 8.01
C ARG A 42 17.38 57.32 8.19
N TYR A 43 16.08 57.10 8.05
CA TYR A 43 15.04 58.14 8.23
C TYR A 43 15.24 59.40 7.36
N ASN A 44 15.94 59.27 6.23
CA ASN A 44 16.02 60.33 5.24
C ASN A 44 14.81 60.23 4.29
N ARG A 45 14.43 61.34 3.66
CA ARG A 45 13.28 61.38 2.77
C ARG A 45 13.58 62.08 1.45
N THR A 46 13.16 61.51 0.32
CA THR A 46 13.01 62.31 -0.89
C THR A 46 11.66 63.01 -0.92
N VAL A 47 11.66 64.26 -1.38
CA VAL A 47 10.45 65.02 -1.67
C VAL A 47 10.42 65.39 -3.14
N ASN A 48 9.26 65.23 -3.75
CA ASN A 48 9.04 65.60 -5.14
C ASN A 48 9.37 67.08 -5.40
N GLY A 49 9.92 67.36 -6.59
CA GLY A 49 10.28 68.72 -7.00
C GLY A 49 9.06 69.66 -7.03
N PRO A 50 9.28 70.98 -6.89
CA PRO A 50 8.20 71.97 -6.87
C PRO A 50 7.43 72.06 -8.20
N TYR A 51 7.94 71.45 -9.28
CA TYR A 51 7.34 71.43 -10.60
C TYR A 51 7.22 70.00 -11.13
N MET A 52 6.55 69.10 -10.39
CA MET A 52 6.12 67.76 -10.87
C MET A 52 5.15 67.87 -12.08
N VAL A 53 5.69 68.24 -13.23
CA VAL A 53 5.03 68.38 -14.53
C VAL A 53 5.71 67.49 -15.58
N ALA A 54 6.90 66.97 -15.26
CA ALA A 54 7.63 65.98 -16.05
C ALA A 54 8.34 64.97 -15.11
N PRO A 55 8.74 63.78 -15.60
CA PRO A 55 9.31 62.72 -14.75
C PRO A 55 10.62 63.09 -14.04
N ASN A 56 11.32 64.13 -14.47
CA ASN A 56 12.63 64.56 -13.98
C ASN A 56 12.63 65.13 -12.54
N ASP A 57 11.49 65.63 -12.05
CA ASP A 57 11.35 66.16 -10.68
C ASP A 57 10.97 65.06 -9.65
N ALA A 58 10.87 63.80 -10.07
CA ALA A 58 10.45 62.67 -9.23
C ALA A 58 11.45 62.35 -8.10
N GLY A 59 10.93 62.14 -6.88
CA GLY A 59 11.73 61.75 -5.73
C GLY A 59 12.40 60.38 -5.92
N ALA A 60 13.73 60.31 -5.86
CA ALA A 60 14.47 59.07 -6.11
C ALA A 60 15.56 58.80 -5.07
N GLY A 61 15.57 57.60 -4.49
CA GLY A 61 16.59 57.18 -3.52
C GLY A 61 16.41 57.86 -2.16
N GLY A 62 15.45 57.40 -1.36
CA GLY A 62 15.21 57.91 0.00
C GLY A 62 16.47 57.89 0.85
N GLY A 63 17.18 56.76 0.86
CA GLY A 63 18.53 56.63 1.43
C GLY A 63 19.61 57.10 0.45
N VAL A 64 19.78 56.38 -0.68
CA VAL A 64 20.86 56.60 -1.65
C VAL A 64 20.30 56.70 -3.08
N CYS A 65 20.74 57.68 -3.86
CA CYS A 65 20.51 57.76 -5.31
C CYS A 65 21.85 57.89 -6.04
N LEU A 66 22.05 57.14 -7.12
CA LEU A 66 23.23 57.18 -7.96
C LEU A 66 22.84 57.36 -9.43
N VAL A 67 23.37 58.39 -10.09
CA VAL A 67 23.10 58.70 -11.51
C VAL A 67 24.40 58.96 -12.27
N ASP A 68 24.33 59.05 -13.60
CA ASP A 68 25.43 59.56 -14.44
C ASP A 68 26.76 58.80 -14.20
N GLY A 69 26.71 57.47 -14.28
CA GLY A 69 27.88 56.60 -14.18
C GLY A 69 28.40 56.34 -12.76
N ALA A 70 27.61 56.66 -11.73
CA ALA A 70 28.01 56.52 -10.34
C ALA A 70 27.99 55.06 -9.84
N THR A 71 28.79 54.78 -8.80
CA THR A 71 28.92 53.44 -8.20
C THR A 71 28.68 53.49 -6.68
N PHE A 72 27.83 52.61 -6.17
CA PHE A 72 27.68 52.38 -4.74
C PHE A 72 28.02 50.93 -4.40
N LYS A 73 28.88 50.72 -3.40
CA LYS A 73 29.22 49.40 -2.85
C LYS A 73 28.81 49.31 -1.39
N MET A 74 28.03 48.30 -1.03
CA MET A 74 27.54 48.04 0.33
C MET A 74 28.03 46.68 0.82
N SER A 75 28.52 46.60 2.05
CA SER A 75 29.11 45.38 2.60
C SER A 75 29.10 45.39 4.14
N GLY A 76 29.59 44.30 4.75
CA GLY A 76 29.82 44.24 6.19
C GLY A 76 28.55 44.43 7.01
N SER A 77 28.56 45.43 7.90
CA SER A 77 27.44 45.76 8.82
C SER A 77 26.76 47.08 8.47
N ALA A 78 26.82 47.50 7.20
CA ALA A 78 26.14 48.69 6.71
C ALA A 78 24.60 48.54 6.78
N HIS A 79 23.89 49.60 7.15
CA HIS A 79 22.43 49.63 7.21
C HIS A 79 21.83 50.76 6.37
N ILE A 80 20.77 50.49 5.62
CA ILE A 80 19.92 51.49 4.97
C ILE A 80 18.49 51.27 5.47
N GLN A 81 18.04 52.09 6.42
CA GLN A 81 16.88 51.76 7.25
C GLN A 81 15.81 52.86 7.32
N GLY A 82 14.55 52.52 7.08
CA GLY A 82 13.42 53.42 7.34
C GLY A 82 13.44 54.73 6.54
N ASN A 83 14.16 54.78 5.42
CA ASN A 83 14.13 55.94 4.52
C ASN A 83 12.85 55.92 3.68
N THR A 84 12.40 57.09 3.23
CA THR A 84 11.17 57.22 2.43
C THR A 84 11.47 57.89 1.09
N SER A 85 10.87 57.40 0.01
CA SER A 85 10.90 58.07 -1.29
C SER A 85 9.51 58.44 -1.76
N ASP A 86 9.33 59.70 -2.19
CA ASP A 86 8.05 60.20 -2.70
C ASP A 86 7.67 59.59 -4.07
N GLU A 87 8.60 58.96 -4.78
CA GLU A 87 8.32 58.12 -5.96
C GLU A 87 9.10 56.79 -5.89
N ILE A 88 10.38 56.76 -6.28
CA ILE A 88 11.12 55.51 -6.58
C ILE A 88 12.29 55.26 -5.61
N GLY A 89 12.60 53.98 -5.34
CA GLY A 89 13.79 53.58 -4.58
C GLY A 89 13.79 54.10 -3.14
N GLY A 90 13.04 53.46 -2.24
CA GLY A 90 12.94 53.93 -0.84
C GLY A 90 14.29 53.87 -0.12
N GLY A 91 15.00 52.76 -0.23
CA GLY A 91 16.38 52.60 0.26
C GLY A 91 17.40 53.11 -0.75
N VAL A 92 17.56 52.42 -1.88
CA VAL A 92 18.55 52.69 -2.93
C VAL A 92 17.86 52.87 -4.28
N SER A 93 18.32 53.84 -5.08
CA SER A 93 17.88 54.06 -6.46
C SER A 93 19.09 54.09 -7.40
N VAL A 94 19.21 53.04 -8.21
CA VAL A 94 20.24 52.86 -9.25
C VAL A 94 19.74 53.52 -10.53
N GLY A 95 20.12 54.77 -10.74
CA GLY A 95 19.48 55.71 -11.64
C GLY A 95 18.38 56.52 -10.96
N ASN A 96 17.71 57.34 -11.76
CA ASN A 96 16.46 58.03 -11.43
C ASN A 96 15.43 57.70 -12.53
N THR A 97 14.37 58.49 -12.67
CA THR A 97 13.40 58.41 -13.78
C THR A 97 13.94 58.89 -15.13
N GLU A 98 15.14 59.46 -15.18
CA GLU A 98 15.75 59.99 -16.41
C GLU A 98 16.64 58.94 -17.11
N VAL A 99 17.09 59.32 -18.31
CA VAL A 99 18.04 58.54 -19.11
C VAL A 99 19.45 58.74 -18.55
N SER A 100 20.08 57.66 -18.08
CA SER A 100 21.48 57.74 -17.64
C SER A 100 22.44 57.64 -18.84
N PHE A 101 23.33 58.61 -18.97
CA PHE A 101 24.44 58.62 -19.94
C PHE A 101 25.71 57.90 -19.43
N GLY A 102 25.63 57.26 -18.26
CA GLY A 102 26.64 56.35 -17.73
C GLY A 102 26.01 55.15 -17.03
N SER A 103 26.76 54.06 -16.92
CA SER A 103 26.34 52.83 -16.23
C SER A 103 26.30 53.04 -14.71
N ASN A 104 25.12 53.00 -14.10
CA ASN A 104 24.97 53.12 -12.64
C ASN A 104 25.07 51.73 -12.00
N ILE A 105 25.93 51.59 -11.01
CA ILE A 105 26.31 50.29 -10.45
C ILE A 105 26.04 50.26 -8.96
N PHE A 106 25.21 49.33 -8.51
CA PHE A 106 25.09 48.96 -7.11
C PHE A 106 25.62 47.55 -6.88
N GLU A 107 26.57 47.40 -5.96
CA GLU A 107 27.09 46.11 -5.53
C GLU A 107 26.83 45.93 -4.03
N MET A 108 26.25 44.79 -3.64
CA MET A 108 25.94 44.47 -2.24
C MET A 108 26.48 43.08 -1.88
N THR A 109 27.46 43.07 -0.97
CA THR A 109 28.16 41.87 -0.47
C THR A 109 28.04 41.73 1.05
N GLY A 110 27.00 42.33 1.62
CA GLY A 110 26.68 42.33 3.05
C GLY A 110 25.86 43.56 3.46
N GLY A 111 25.45 43.60 4.71
CA GLY A 111 24.60 44.65 5.27
C GLY A 111 23.10 44.43 5.03
N THR A 112 22.30 45.40 5.45
CA THR A 112 20.83 45.30 5.52
C THR A 112 20.13 46.55 4.96
N ILE A 113 19.18 46.35 4.04
CA ILE A 113 18.25 47.36 3.54
C ILE A 113 16.87 47.04 4.13
N GLU A 114 16.45 47.77 5.16
CA GLU A 114 15.26 47.43 5.95
C GLU A 114 14.21 48.55 6.04
N GLY A 115 12.94 48.18 5.91
CA GLY A 115 11.82 49.04 6.34
C GLY A 115 11.71 50.35 5.57
N ASN A 116 12.39 50.45 4.43
CA ASN A 116 12.33 51.62 3.57
C ASN A 116 11.01 51.62 2.79
N VAL A 117 10.54 52.81 2.45
CA VAL A 117 9.24 53.01 1.80
C VAL A 117 9.43 53.77 0.50
N SER A 118 8.85 53.30 -0.60
CA SER A 118 8.66 54.09 -1.82
C SER A 118 7.17 54.17 -2.15
N ARG A 119 6.76 55.24 -2.84
CA ARG A 119 5.36 55.40 -3.24
C ARG A 119 5.03 54.73 -4.56
N ALA A 120 6.00 54.60 -5.47
CA ALA A 120 5.79 54.16 -6.86
C ALA A 120 6.42 52.82 -7.23
N THR A 121 7.73 52.64 -7.01
CA THR A 121 8.45 51.37 -7.29
C THR A 121 9.67 51.21 -6.40
N GLY A 122 10.08 49.96 -6.15
CA GLY A 122 11.32 49.61 -5.45
C GLY A 122 11.38 50.14 -4.02
N GLY A 123 10.64 49.52 -3.10
CA GLY A 123 10.62 49.96 -1.69
C GLY A 123 12.01 49.91 -1.05
N GLY A 124 12.73 48.80 -1.24
CA GLY A 124 14.14 48.67 -0.86
C GLY A 124 15.08 49.21 -1.93
N VAL A 125 15.07 48.62 -3.12
CA VAL A 125 15.98 48.93 -4.24
C VAL A 125 15.20 49.19 -5.53
N PHE A 126 15.59 50.21 -6.29
CA PHE A 126 15.13 50.46 -7.66
C PHE A 126 16.32 50.39 -8.63
N VAL A 127 16.16 49.75 -9.80
CA VAL A 127 17.17 49.68 -10.87
C VAL A 127 16.60 50.20 -12.18
N GLN A 128 17.24 51.22 -12.76
CA GLN A 128 16.81 51.89 -13.99
C GLN A 128 17.38 51.22 -15.25
N ALA A 129 16.66 51.34 -16.37
CA ALA A 129 17.15 51.04 -17.71
C ALA A 129 18.27 52.01 -18.16
N ALA A 130 19.17 51.58 -19.05
CA ALA A 130 20.30 52.42 -19.50
C ALA A 130 20.23 52.71 -21.00
N TYR A 131 20.96 53.73 -21.46
CA TYR A 131 20.94 54.16 -22.87
C TYR A 131 21.99 53.45 -23.73
N GLY A 132 21.60 53.06 -24.93
CA GLY A 132 22.48 52.42 -25.92
C GLY A 132 23.07 51.11 -25.37
N SER A 133 24.40 51.00 -25.42
CA SER A 133 25.15 49.85 -24.90
C SER A 133 25.62 50.00 -23.45
N LEU A 134 25.08 50.96 -22.69
CA LEU A 134 25.34 51.07 -21.25
C LEU A 134 24.53 50.03 -20.48
N GLU A 135 24.93 49.71 -19.26
CA GLU A 135 24.22 48.76 -18.40
C GLU A 135 24.17 49.29 -16.97
N SER A 136 22.98 49.65 -16.49
CA SER A 136 22.77 49.96 -15.07
C SER A 136 22.27 48.71 -14.35
N TYR A 137 22.89 48.36 -13.22
CA TYR A 137 22.60 47.10 -12.55
C TYR A 137 22.76 47.15 -11.03
N ALA A 138 22.03 46.25 -10.36
CA ALA A 138 22.31 45.84 -9.00
C ALA A 138 22.86 44.41 -9.01
N LYS A 139 24.01 44.18 -8.37
CA LYS A 139 24.54 42.83 -8.10
C LYS A 139 24.60 42.60 -6.60
N ILE A 140 23.89 41.57 -6.13
CA ILE A 140 23.73 41.27 -4.70
C ILE A 140 24.13 39.81 -4.48
N THR A 141 25.19 39.59 -3.70
CA THR A 141 25.74 38.25 -3.43
C THR A 141 25.78 37.91 -1.94
N ALA A 142 25.55 38.89 -1.06
CA ALA A 142 25.23 38.65 0.34
C ALA A 142 24.47 39.84 0.97
N GLY A 143 23.71 39.57 2.03
CA GLY A 143 22.99 40.56 2.84
C GLY A 143 21.47 40.44 2.77
N SER A 144 20.75 41.40 3.35
CA SER A 144 19.30 41.29 3.56
C SER A 144 18.53 42.50 3.05
N ILE A 145 17.43 42.27 2.32
CA ILE A 145 16.46 43.28 1.86
C ILE A 145 15.11 42.91 2.47
N ILE A 146 14.76 43.55 3.59
CA ILE A 146 13.69 43.07 4.46
C ILE A 146 12.67 44.13 4.85
N ASN A 147 11.41 43.74 5.01
CA ASN A 147 10.34 44.62 5.52
C ASN A 147 10.10 45.92 4.72
N ASN A 148 10.65 46.06 3.50
CA ASN A 148 10.53 47.26 2.68
C ASN A 148 9.15 47.30 2.00
N LYS A 149 8.67 48.51 1.70
CA LYS A 149 7.30 48.72 1.22
C LYS A 149 7.25 49.61 -0.02
N MET A 150 6.54 49.16 -1.04
CA MET A 150 6.14 49.97 -2.17
C MET A 150 4.63 50.19 -2.08
N LEU A 151 4.17 51.44 -2.02
CA LEU A 151 2.78 51.75 -1.65
C LEU A 151 1.77 51.79 -2.80
N GLY A 152 2.19 51.91 -4.06
CA GLY A 152 1.28 52.09 -5.21
C GLY A 152 0.51 53.42 -5.19
N THR A 153 1.08 54.45 -4.57
CA THR A 153 0.45 55.78 -4.35
C THR A 153 1.29 56.95 -4.87
N GLY A 154 2.34 56.66 -5.65
CA GLY A 154 3.12 57.67 -6.35
C GLY A 154 2.44 58.14 -7.63
N THR A 155 3.10 59.06 -8.33
CA THR A 155 2.75 59.58 -9.65
C THR A 155 3.33 58.69 -10.76
N THR A 156 4.50 58.09 -10.55
CA THR A 156 5.21 57.25 -11.54
C THR A 156 5.01 55.75 -11.27
N ASN A 157 3.82 55.35 -10.84
CA ASN A 157 3.52 53.94 -10.52
C ASN A 157 3.59 53.06 -11.77
N PHE A 158 4.10 51.85 -11.61
CA PHE A 158 4.03 50.79 -12.62
C PHE A 158 3.14 49.64 -12.13
N ALA A 159 2.60 48.87 -13.09
CA ALA A 159 1.79 47.68 -12.82
C ALA A 159 2.57 46.55 -12.10
N PHE A 160 3.90 46.64 -12.14
CA PHE A 160 4.87 45.82 -11.42
C PHE A 160 5.64 46.76 -10.51
N GLY A 161 5.64 46.49 -9.21
CA GLY A 161 5.96 47.48 -8.19
C GLY A 161 7.28 47.26 -7.48
N GLY A 162 7.54 46.02 -7.05
CA GLY A 162 8.75 45.67 -6.31
C GLY A 162 8.77 46.25 -4.89
N GLY A 163 8.22 45.51 -3.91
CA GLY A 163 8.29 45.89 -2.50
C GLY A 163 9.74 45.88 -1.98
N GLY A 164 10.46 44.77 -2.21
CA GLY A 164 11.89 44.66 -1.94
C GLY A 164 12.74 45.32 -3.02
N ILE A 165 12.68 44.80 -4.24
CA ILE A 165 13.45 45.26 -5.40
C ILE A 165 12.52 45.50 -6.59
N TYR A 166 12.74 46.59 -7.33
CA TYR A 166 12.17 46.80 -8.65
C TYR A 166 13.26 46.95 -9.72
N VAL A 167 13.07 46.30 -10.87
CA VAL A 167 13.96 46.37 -12.03
C VAL A 167 13.19 46.94 -13.22
N ASN A 168 13.55 48.13 -13.69
CA ASN A 168 12.91 48.73 -14.85
C ASN A 168 13.53 48.21 -16.16
N GLY A 169 12.70 48.09 -17.20
CA GLY A 169 13.10 47.74 -18.55
C GLY A 169 12.39 48.61 -19.57
N TYR A 170 12.85 48.63 -20.82
CA TYR A 170 12.29 49.55 -21.82
C TYR A 170 12.46 49.04 -23.25
N VAL A 171 11.36 48.85 -23.98
CA VAL A 171 11.42 48.44 -25.39
C VAL A 171 11.53 49.66 -26.30
N SER A 172 12.78 50.02 -26.62
CA SER A 172 13.10 50.71 -27.87
C SER A 172 14.57 50.49 -28.23
N ASN A 173 14.92 50.63 -29.52
CA ASN A 173 16.25 50.34 -30.07
C ASN A 173 17.43 51.08 -29.41
N ASN A 174 17.16 52.07 -28.55
CA ASN A 174 18.15 52.91 -27.91
C ASN A 174 18.29 52.65 -26.39
N PHE A 175 17.66 51.60 -25.83
CA PHE A 175 17.72 51.30 -24.41
C PHE A 175 18.03 49.83 -24.13
N SER A 176 18.78 49.60 -23.06
CA SER A 176 19.00 48.30 -22.45
C SER A 176 18.18 48.19 -21.16
N ASN A 177 17.68 47.00 -20.87
CA ASN A 177 16.99 46.75 -19.60
C ASN A 177 17.94 47.00 -18.41
N GLY A 178 17.38 47.53 -17.31
CA GLY A 178 18.05 47.46 -16.02
C GLY A 178 18.24 46.00 -15.63
N LYS A 179 19.34 45.67 -14.97
CA LYS A 179 19.67 44.28 -14.62
C LYS A 179 19.78 44.07 -13.12
N LEU A 180 19.22 42.96 -12.66
CA LEU A 180 19.41 42.46 -11.30
C LEU A 180 20.14 41.12 -11.36
N TYR A 181 21.25 41.04 -10.63
CA TYR A 181 22.03 39.81 -10.44
C TYR A 181 21.95 39.41 -8.97
N LEU A 182 21.42 38.22 -8.70
CA LEU A 182 21.32 37.62 -7.38
C LEU A 182 22.10 36.31 -7.35
N GLU A 183 22.87 36.06 -6.29
CA GLU A 183 23.56 34.79 -6.07
C GLU A 183 23.22 34.25 -4.67
N ASN A 184 22.89 32.97 -4.58
CA ASN A 184 22.53 32.24 -3.35
C ASN A 184 21.40 32.93 -2.58
N VAL A 185 20.26 33.16 -3.24
CA VAL A 185 19.16 33.97 -2.71
C VAL A 185 17.98 33.16 -2.18
N VAL A 186 17.39 33.60 -1.07
CA VAL A 186 16.09 33.15 -0.57
C VAL A 186 15.09 34.30 -0.69
N VAL A 187 13.94 34.04 -1.32
CA VAL A 187 12.83 34.97 -1.51
C VAL A 187 11.57 34.35 -0.91
N THR A 188 11.21 34.77 0.30
CA THR A 188 10.11 34.16 1.10
C THR A 188 9.41 35.19 1.99
N ASP A 189 8.20 34.90 2.46
CA ASP A 189 7.36 35.82 3.27
C ASP A 189 7.09 37.20 2.65
N ASN A 190 7.18 37.35 1.32
CA ASN A 190 6.87 38.62 0.66
C ASN A 190 5.41 38.65 0.19
N ASN A 191 4.79 39.83 0.24
CA ASN A 191 3.38 40.02 -0.11
C ASN A 191 3.16 41.04 -1.23
N ALA A 192 2.44 40.66 -2.28
CA ALA A 192 1.89 41.57 -3.28
C ALA A 192 0.38 41.84 -3.05
N THR A 193 -0.15 42.91 -3.64
CA THR A 193 -1.61 43.18 -3.65
C THR A 193 -2.26 42.62 -4.91
N GLY A 194 -1.49 42.55 -6.00
CA GLY A 194 -1.77 41.70 -7.16
C GLY A 194 -0.86 40.46 -7.15
N GLN A 195 -0.56 39.94 -8.34
CA GLN A 195 0.19 38.69 -8.50
C GLN A 195 1.70 38.82 -8.24
N GLY A 196 2.35 37.67 -8.02
CA GLY A 196 3.79 37.51 -7.78
C GLY A 196 4.22 38.15 -6.48
N GLY A 197 3.86 37.52 -5.36
CA GLY A 197 4.40 37.83 -4.03
C GLY A 197 5.93 37.73 -4.01
N GLY A 198 6.49 36.65 -4.54
CA GLY A 198 7.94 36.43 -4.62
C GLY A 198 8.56 37.27 -5.74
N LEU A 199 8.25 36.90 -6.99
CA LEU A 199 8.70 37.57 -8.21
C LEU A 199 7.53 37.82 -9.16
N ALA A 200 7.40 39.05 -9.67
CA ALA A 200 6.47 39.40 -10.74
C ALA A 200 7.18 40.08 -11.91
N SER A 201 7.01 39.55 -13.12
CA SER A 201 7.69 39.94 -14.37
C SER A 201 6.71 40.34 -15.48
N CYS A 202 6.99 41.45 -16.15
CA CYS A 202 6.13 42.03 -17.18
C CYS A 202 6.41 41.50 -18.61
N PRO A 203 5.59 41.86 -19.62
CA PRO A 203 5.72 41.34 -20.99
C PRO A 203 7.03 41.61 -21.74
N ILE A 204 7.89 42.50 -21.24
CA ILE A 204 9.19 42.84 -21.85
C ILE A 204 10.39 42.40 -21.01
N SER A 205 10.13 41.66 -19.95
CA SER A 205 11.15 41.15 -19.04
C SER A 205 11.93 39.98 -19.63
N ASP A 206 13.10 39.72 -19.04
CA ASP A 206 13.91 38.53 -19.27
C ASP A 206 14.25 37.93 -17.89
N THR A 207 13.72 36.74 -17.59
CA THR A 207 13.79 36.13 -16.25
C THR A 207 14.55 34.83 -16.29
N ARG A 208 15.76 34.79 -15.73
CA ARG A 208 16.61 33.59 -15.69
C ARG A 208 16.88 33.19 -14.24
N ILE A 209 16.44 31.99 -13.86
CA ILE A 209 16.68 31.36 -12.57
C ILE A 209 17.43 30.07 -12.85
N TYR A 210 18.67 29.98 -12.36
CA TYR A 210 19.55 28.82 -12.50
C TYR A 210 19.72 28.10 -11.16
N LEU A 211 20.11 26.82 -11.18
CA LEU A 211 20.46 26.06 -9.99
C LEU A 211 21.80 26.54 -9.36
N THR A 212 22.85 26.68 -10.17
CA THR A 212 24.20 26.99 -9.67
C THR A 212 24.27 28.41 -9.11
N SER A 213 24.65 28.53 -7.82
CA SER A 213 24.52 29.76 -7.03
C SER A 213 23.11 30.38 -7.11
N GLY A 214 22.08 29.55 -7.27
CA GLY A 214 20.73 29.93 -7.63
C GLY A 214 19.91 30.60 -6.54
N GLY A 215 18.61 30.32 -6.54
CA GLY A 215 17.69 30.82 -5.54
C GLY A 215 16.61 29.83 -5.13
N ALA A 216 15.95 30.14 -4.02
CA ALA A 216 14.75 29.49 -3.52
C ALA A 216 13.65 30.55 -3.38
N ILE A 217 12.52 30.38 -4.07
CA ILE A 217 11.36 31.28 -4.06
C ILE A 217 10.14 30.48 -3.59
N TYR A 218 9.71 30.67 -2.34
CA TYR A 218 8.64 29.89 -1.71
C TYR A 218 7.92 30.69 -0.62
N GLU A 219 6.69 30.29 -0.29
CA GLU A 219 5.87 30.89 0.79
C GLU A 219 5.62 32.41 0.64
N ASN A 220 5.54 32.91 -0.59
CA ASN A 220 5.13 34.28 -0.87
C ASN A 220 3.63 34.36 -1.21
N THR A 221 3.02 35.51 -0.95
CA THR A 221 1.56 35.76 -1.08
C THR A 221 1.25 36.92 -2.01
N GLY A 222 0.09 36.90 -2.66
CA GLY A 222 -0.32 37.93 -3.61
C GLY A 222 -1.84 38.06 -3.66
N GLU A 223 -2.41 38.00 -4.86
CA GLU A 223 -3.87 37.91 -5.03
C GLU A 223 -4.39 36.54 -4.52
N SER A 224 -3.56 35.51 -4.64
CA SER A 224 -3.73 34.20 -3.99
C SER A 224 -2.89 34.09 -2.71
N ASN A 225 -3.28 33.18 -1.82
CA ASN A 225 -2.52 32.84 -0.60
C ASN A 225 -1.21 32.07 -0.87
N ARG A 226 -0.89 31.80 -2.14
CA ARG A 226 0.34 31.15 -2.64
C ARG A 226 0.63 31.74 -4.02
N ASP A 227 1.70 32.52 -4.13
CA ASP A 227 1.93 33.39 -5.29
C ASP A 227 3.44 33.69 -5.44
N ASP A 228 4.26 32.67 -5.71
CA ASP A 228 5.71 32.81 -5.70
C ASP A 228 6.26 33.43 -6.98
N LEU A 229 5.73 33.03 -8.14
CA LEU A 229 6.23 33.44 -9.44
C LEU A 229 5.09 33.80 -10.41
N TYR A 230 5.15 35.00 -10.96
CA TYR A 230 4.21 35.49 -11.97
C TYR A 230 4.96 36.14 -13.14
N ILE A 231 4.84 35.57 -14.34
CA ILE A 231 5.36 36.14 -15.59
C ILE A 231 4.18 36.33 -16.55
N LEU A 232 4.01 37.53 -17.10
CA LEU A 232 2.87 37.90 -17.96
C LEU A 232 3.35 38.26 -19.37
N SER A 233 2.71 37.73 -20.43
CA SER A 233 2.82 38.25 -21.79
C SER A 233 1.62 39.14 -22.15
N GLY A 234 1.79 40.05 -23.11
CA GLY A 234 0.73 40.96 -23.53
C GLY A 234 1.26 42.10 -24.37
N LEU A 235 0.57 42.43 -25.47
CA LEU A 235 0.95 43.46 -26.43
C LEU A 235 0.03 44.68 -26.32
N LEU A 236 -1.25 44.47 -26.05
CA LEU A 236 -2.30 45.49 -26.03
C LEU A 236 -2.43 46.14 -24.65
N GLY A 237 -2.53 47.46 -24.61
CA GLY A 237 -2.67 48.23 -23.36
C GLY A 237 -1.39 48.44 -22.55
N TRP A 238 -0.31 47.71 -22.85
CA TRP A 238 0.97 47.77 -22.11
C TRP A 238 1.98 48.80 -22.62
N GLY A 239 1.74 49.42 -23.79
CA GLY A 239 2.59 50.48 -24.34
C GLY A 239 4.04 50.02 -24.59
N SER A 240 5.02 50.78 -24.09
CA SER A 240 6.46 50.43 -24.16
C SER A 240 6.86 49.21 -23.32
N HIS A 241 5.92 48.65 -22.56
CA HIS A 241 6.09 47.41 -21.78
C HIS A 241 5.21 46.26 -22.32
N GLY A 242 4.71 46.37 -23.56
CA GLY A 242 4.07 45.27 -24.26
C GLY A 242 5.08 44.39 -25.00
N GLY A 243 4.94 43.07 -24.89
CA GLY A 243 5.89 42.10 -25.43
C GLY A 243 5.54 40.64 -25.17
N ASN A 244 6.52 39.79 -25.45
CA ASN A 244 6.50 38.35 -25.19
C ASN A 244 7.79 38.04 -24.39
N PRO A 245 7.73 37.86 -23.06
CA PRO A 245 8.91 37.74 -22.22
C PRO A 245 9.59 36.39 -22.42
N GLU A 246 10.90 36.38 -22.24
CA GLU A 246 11.69 35.15 -22.22
C GLU A 246 12.00 34.73 -20.80
N TYR A 247 12.00 33.42 -20.56
CA TYR A 247 12.24 32.89 -19.24
C TYR A 247 12.98 31.54 -19.27
N LYS A 248 13.77 31.30 -18.23
CA LYS A 248 14.17 29.96 -17.78
C LYS A 248 14.05 29.95 -16.26
N ILE A 249 13.28 29.02 -15.73
CA ILE A 249 12.98 28.85 -14.31
C ILE A 249 13.61 27.52 -13.91
N SER A 250 14.37 27.49 -12.83
CA SER A 250 14.90 26.20 -12.37
C SER A 250 13.80 25.38 -11.69
N GLU A 251 13.92 24.10 -11.96
CA GLU A 251 13.20 22.92 -11.55
C GLU A 251 13.44 22.62 -10.06
N THR A 252 14.64 23.00 -9.59
CA THR A 252 15.11 22.84 -8.21
C THR A 252 15.57 24.17 -7.60
N MET A 253 15.33 24.32 -6.30
CA MET A 253 15.82 25.42 -5.46
C MET A 253 17.34 25.36 -5.32
N LEU A 254 17.93 26.47 -4.87
CA LEU A 254 19.29 26.53 -4.35
C LEU A 254 19.59 25.33 -3.43
N GLY A 255 20.57 24.49 -3.79
CA GLY A 255 20.89 23.26 -3.07
C GLY A 255 20.28 21.97 -3.63
N GLY A 256 19.47 22.05 -4.69
CA GLY A 256 18.93 20.87 -5.38
C GLY A 256 17.73 20.23 -4.69
N GLN A 257 16.96 21.00 -3.92
CA GLN A 257 15.63 20.60 -3.44
C GLN A 257 14.60 20.90 -4.54
N ALA A 258 13.69 19.98 -4.87
CA ALA A 258 12.64 20.22 -5.87
C ALA A 258 11.77 21.43 -5.49
N TYR A 259 11.42 22.27 -6.47
CA TYR A 259 10.39 23.28 -6.29
C TYR A 259 8.99 22.68 -6.19
N GLU A 260 8.75 21.57 -6.92
CA GLU A 260 7.41 21.04 -7.20
C GLU A 260 6.47 22.16 -7.65
N TRP A 261 6.85 22.86 -8.73
CA TRP A 261 6.12 24.02 -9.22
C TRP A 261 4.67 23.64 -9.54
N ARG A 262 3.71 24.39 -8.99
CA ARG A 262 2.28 24.17 -9.21
C ARG A 262 1.61 25.43 -9.74
N HIS A 263 0.69 25.27 -10.68
CA HIS A 263 -0.09 26.38 -11.22
C HIS A 263 -1.05 26.92 -10.17
N VAL A 264 -1.06 28.25 -10.00
CA VAL A 264 -1.96 28.93 -9.04
C VAL A 264 -3.43 28.75 -9.41
N ALA A 265 -3.75 28.56 -10.69
CA ALA A 265 -5.11 28.50 -11.21
C ALA A 265 -5.89 27.23 -10.82
N ASP A 266 -5.24 26.07 -10.81
CA ASP A 266 -5.85 24.74 -10.63
C ASP A 266 -5.10 23.82 -9.66
N GLY A 267 -3.87 24.19 -9.25
CA GLY A 267 -3.02 23.40 -8.36
C GLY A 267 -2.29 22.23 -9.03
N ARG A 268 -2.41 22.07 -10.36
CA ARG A 268 -1.67 21.03 -11.09
C ARG A 268 -0.17 21.31 -11.00
N GLU A 269 0.62 20.25 -10.97
CA GLU A 269 2.06 20.34 -11.13
C GLU A 269 2.40 20.80 -12.57
N ALA A 270 3.41 21.65 -12.71
CA ALA A 270 3.92 22.14 -13.98
C ALA A 270 4.87 21.11 -14.60
N GLU A 271 4.76 20.89 -15.90
CA GLU A 271 5.74 20.06 -16.62
C GLU A 271 7.08 20.79 -16.75
N LEU A 272 8.19 20.05 -16.82
CA LEU A 272 9.52 20.66 -16.91
C LEU A 272 9.68 21.52 -18.17
N ASN A 273 9.06 21.12 -19.28
CA ASN A 273 9.00 21.91 -20.51
C ASN A 273 8.26 23.26 -20.37
N GLU A 274 7.37 23.43 -19.38
CA GLU A 274 6.69 24.71 -19.11
C GLU A 274 7.61 25.73 -18.41
N LEU A 275 8.74 25.28 -17.84
CA LEU A 275 9.65 26.11 -17.03
C LEU A 275 10.65 26.92 -17.86
N SER A 276 10.69 26.76 -19.19
CA SER A 276 11.54 27.61 -20.04
C SER A 276 10.90 27.94 -21.40
N GLY A 277 11.38 29.02 -22.02
CA GLY A 277 11.00 29.40 -23.37
C GLY A 277 10.59 30.86 -23.48
N LYS A 278 9.57 31.11 -24.32
CA LYS A 278 9.07 32.46 -24.63
C LYS A 278 7.56 32.49 -24.54
N LEU A 279 7.04 33.26 -23.59
CA LEU A 279 5.61 33.36 -23.36
C LEU A 279 5.00 34.26 -24.43
N THR A 280 4.12 33.71 -25.28
CA THR A 280 3.51 34.44 -26.39
C THR A 280 1.99 34.48 -26.25
N GLY A 281 1.36 35.51 -26.80
CA GLY A 281 -0.09 35.73 -26.74
C GLY A 281 -0.48 36.85 -25.77
N GLU A 282 -1.74 37.28 -25.86
CA GLU A 282 -2.26 38.37 -25.04
C GLU A 282 -2.78 37.84 -23.70
N GLY A 283 -2.17 38.26 -22.59
CA GLY A 283 -2.62 37.90 -21.24
C GLY A 283 -2.23 36.49 -20.77
N ASN A 284 -1.41 35.76 -21.52
CA ASN A 284 -0.89 34.45 -21.09
C ASN A 284 0.09 34.63 -19.92
N THR A 285 0.13 33.65 -19.02
CA THR A 285 0.92 33.73 -17.78
C THR A 285 1.65 32.42 -17.48
N ILE A 286 2.85 32.54 -16.91
CA ILE A 286 3.41 31.53 -16.02
C ILE A 286 3.10 32.01 -14.61
N HIS A 287 2.17 31.34 -13.93
CA HIS A 287 1.71 31.72 -12.59
C HIS A 287 1.81 30.52 -11.65
N LEU A 288 2.91 30.46 -10.91
CA LEU A 288 3.35 29.28 -10.17
C LEU A 288 3.56 29.58 -8.69
N TYR A 289 3.37 28.55 -7.86
CA TYR A 289 3.80 28.51 -6.47
C TYR A 289 4.61 27.24 -6.20
N ALA A 290 5.52 27.29 -5.22
CA ALA A 290 6.31 26.13 -4.84
C ALA A 290 5.45 25.14 -4.02
N GLY A 291 5.52 23.85 -4.35
CA GLY A 291 5.01 22.78 -3.50
C GLY A 291 5.87 22.59 -2.24
N GLY A 292 7.19 22.72 -2.40
CA GLY A 292 8.19 22.62 -1.32
C GLY A 292 8.61 23.96 -0.68
N SER A 293 9.56 23.88 0.24
CA SER A 293 10.22 25.01 0.92
C SER A 293 11.73 24.73 1.06
N ALA A 294 12.52 25.73 1.48
CA ALA A 294 13.96 25.58 1.66
C ALA A 294 14.33 24.47 2.67
N ASP A 295 15.22 23.55 2.26
CA ASP A 295 15.72 22.48 3.10
C ASP A 295 16.99 22.90 3.89
N ALA A 296 17.64 21.97 4.57
CA ALA A 296 18.88 22.25 5.29
C ALA A 296 20.03 22.71 4.36
N GLN A 297 20.10 22.19 3.13
CA GLN A 297 21.13 22.52 2.15
C GLN A 297 20.91 23.92 1.55
N THR A 298 19.67 24.25 1.17
CA THR A 298 19.26 25.61 0.76
C THR A 298 19.64 26.64 1.83
N ASN A 299 19.29 26.37 3.09
CA ASN A 299 19.57 27.28 4.21
C ASN A 299 21.07 27.42 4.50
N ALA A 300 21.87 26.37 4.32
CA ALA A 300 23.33 26.42 4.46
C ALA A 300 24.02 27.22 3.34
N LEU A 301 23.46 27.20 2.12
CA LEU A 301 23.99 27.93 0.97
C LEU A 301 23.53 29.39 0.91
N ALA A 302 22.34 29.73 1.42
CA ALA A 302 21.76 31.06 1.36
C ALA A 302 22.70 32.17 1.87
N ARG A 303 22.86 33.24 1.08
CA ARG A 303 23.64 34.45 1.41
C ARG A 303 22.83 35.74 1.27
N VAL A 304 21.85 35.76 0.37
CA VAL A 304 20.96 36.89 0.14
C VAL A 304 19.55 36.55 0.63
N PHE A 305 18.93 37.45 1.40
CA PHE A 305 17.58 37.25 1.94
C PHE A 305 16.66 38.39 1.52
N ILE A 306 15.58 38.08 0.81
CA ILE A 306 14.53 39.02 0.42
C ILE A 306 13.24 38.55 1.08
N THR A 307 12.86 39.16 2.22
CA THR A 307 11.76 38.66 3.06
C THR A 307 10.95 39.75 3.76
N GLY A 308 9.66 39.51 3.99
CA GLY A 308 8.74 40.45 4.64
C GLY A 308 8.42 41.71 3.84
N ASN A 309 8.85 41.80 2.57
CA ASN A 309 8.63 43.00 1.76
C ASN A 309 7.21 43.02 1.19
N THR A 310 6.62 44.23 1.05
CA THR A 310 5.22 44.39 0.63
C THR A 310 5.07 45.31 -0.58
N SER A 311 4.31 44.89 -1.59
CA SER A 311 3.97 45.67 -2.78
C SER A 311 2.46 45.98 -2.83
N GLY A 312 2.11 47.26 -2.94
CA GLY A 312 0.77 47.75 -3.29
C GLY A 312 0.34 47.46 -4.74
N THR A 313 1.21 46.88 -5.57
CA THR A 313 0.85 46.32 -6.89
C THR A 313 1.35 44.87 -6.97
N ARG A 314 2.16 44.51 -7.97
CA ARG A 314 2.78 43.18 -8.14
C ARG A 314 4.23 43.16 -7.64
N GLY A 315 4.78 41.98 -7.42
CA GLY A 315 6.19 41.81 -7.05
C GLY A 315 6.44 42.24 -5.60
N GLY A 316 6.04 41.41 -4.64
CA GLY A 316 6.27 41.69 -3.21
C GLY A 316 7.76 41.76 -2.89
N GLY A 317 8.49 40.68 -3.18
CA GLY A 317 9.94 40.61 -3.11
C GLY A 317 10.59 41.34 -4.29
N ILE A 318 10.32 40.88 -5.51
CA ILE A 318 10.91 41.39 -6.75
C ILE A 318 9.80 41.74 -7.76
N GLY A 319 9.80 42.97 -8.27
CA GLY A 319 9.02 43.36 -9.45
C GLY A 319 9.95 43.67 -10.62
N SER A 320 9.63 43.24 -11.84
CA SER A 320 10.48 43.45 -13.00
C SER A 320 9.73 43.83 -14.26
N ASN A 321 10.17 44.92 -14.88
CA ASN A 321 10.05 45.16 -16.31
C ASN A 321 11.36 44.86 -17.06
N GLY A 322 12.48 44.72 -16.35
CA GLY A 322 13.82 44.51 -16.91
C GLY A 322 14.30 43.06 -16.87
N THR A 323 15.61 42.89 -16.73
CA THR A 323 16.25 41.57 -16.70
C THR A 323 16.57 41.16 -15.27
N VAL A 324 16.08 39.99 -14.84
CA VAL A 324 16.38 39.39 -13.53
C VAL A 324 17.13 38.08 -13.77
N ILE A 325 18.32 37.99 -13.18
CA ILE A 325 19.19 36.82 -13.24
C ILE A 325 19.46 36.37 -11.80
N ILE A 326 19.03 35.16 -11.48
CA ILE A 326 19.24 34.45 -10.21
C ILE A 326 20.15 33.26 -10.49
N GLY A 327 21.33 33.24 -9.86
CA GLY A 327 22.38 32.26 -10.12
C GLY A 327 23.16 32.51 -11.42
N ILE A 328 23.93 31.50 -11.81
CA ILE A 328 24.79 31.52 -13.00
C ILE A 328 24.50 30.32 -13.90
N PRO A 329 24.63 30.46 -15.24
CA PRO A 329 24.56 29.32 -16.15
C PRO A 329 25.63 28.27 -15.81
N SER A 330 25.24 27.00 -15.78
CA SER A 330 26.12 25.84 -15.63
C SER A 330 26.34 25.15 -16.99
N GLU A 331 27.26 24.19 -17.04
CA GLU A 331 27.23 23.18 -18.12
C GLU A 331 25.94 22.36 -18.00
N THR A 332 25.32 22.06 -19.14
CA THR A 332 24.07 21.31 -19.23
C THR A 332 24.21 20.09 -20.11
N LEU A 333 23.27 19.16 -19.97
CA LEU A 333 23.06 18.04 -20.89
C LEU A 333 21.56 17.86 -21.14
N ASP A 334 21.23 17.21 -22.25
CA ASP A 334 19.85 16.91 -22.65
C ASP A 334 19.64 15.39 -22.55
N ILE A 335 18.49 14.94 -22.04
CA ILE A 335 18.18 13.50 -21.87
C ILE A 335 16.99 13.14 -22.73
N SER A 336 17.23 12.35 -23.78
CA SER A 336 16.17 11.77 -24.61
C SER A 336 15.54 10.56 -23.93
N VAL A 337 14.21 10.46 -24.01
CA VAL A 337 13.43 9.30 -23.61
C VAL A 337 12.57 8.86 -24.78
N GLN A 338 12.71 7.59 -25.15
CA GLN A 338 11.83 6.90 -26.10
C GLN A 338 10.85 6.01 -25.35
N LYS A 339 9.62 5.91 -25.85
CA LYS A 339 8.58 5.02 -25.33
C LYS A 339 8.16 3.99 -26.37
N GLU A 340 8.16 2.73 -25.96
CA GLU A 340 7.77 1.56 -26.74
C GLU A 340 6.62 0.79 -26.09
N TRP A 341 5.91 0.00 -26.90
CA TRP A 341 4.76 -0.81 -26.49
C TRP A 341 4.96 -2.25 -26.98
N SER A 342 5.03 -3.20 -26.05
CA SER A 342 5.21 -4.64 -26.27
C SER A 342 3.88 -5.35 -26.01
N GLU A 343 3.05 -5.43 -27.05
CA GLU A 343 1.66 -5.88 -26.93
C GLU A 343 1.23 -6.77 -28.11
N PRO A 344 0.21 -7.64 -27.95
CA PRO A 344 -0.33 -8.45 -29.04
C PRO A 344 -0.94 -7.60 -30.16
N GLU A 345 -0.98 -8.16 -31.37
CA GLU A 345 -1.58 -7.49 -32.54
C GLU A 345 -3.04 -7.08 -32.28
N GLY A 346 -3.34 -5.80 -32.48
CA GLY A 346 -4.67 -5.21 -32.24
C GLY A 346 -4.90 -4.62 -30.85
N ALA A 347 -3.98 -4.81 -29.88
CA ALA A 347 -4.11 -4.24 -28.54
C ALA A 347 -3.89 -2.70 -28.47
N SER A 348 -3.29 -2.11 -29.50
CA SER A 348 -2.91 -0.69 -29.56
C SER A 348 -4.07 0.31 -29.42
N ALA A 349 -5.32 -0.14 -29.61
CA ALA A 349 -6.52 0.65 -29.34
C ALA A 349 -6.74 0.97 -27.84
N ASN A 350 -6.05 0.27 -26.93
CA ASN A 350 -6.14 0.45 -25.49
C ASN A 350 -5.04 1.37 -24.92
N ARG A 351 -4.12 1.87 -25.76
CA ARG A 351 -3.08 2.81 -25.31
C ARG A 351 -3.72 4.11 -24.80
N PRO A 352 -3.19 4.73 -23.73
CA PRO A 352 -3.65 6.05 -23.28
C PRO A 352 -3.34 7.13 -24.32
N GLU A 353 -3.95 8.31 -24.20
CA GLU A 353 -3.65 9.46 -25.08
C GLU A 353 -2.27 10.09 -24.77
N ARG A 354 -1.80 9.96 -23.52
CA ARG A 354 -0.49 10.39 -23.05
C ARG A 354 0.02 9.49 -21.93
N ILE A 355 1.31 9.52 -21.65
CA ILE A 355 1.94 8.99 -20.43
C ILE A 355 2.68 10.12 -19.72
N GLU A 356 2.99 9.95 -18.44
CA GLU A 356 3.76 10.93 -17.65
C GLU A 356 5.07 10.29 -17.18
N VAL A 357 6.20 10.92 -17.50
CA VAL A 357 7.55 10.40 -17.18
C VAL A 357 8.25 11.35 -16.22
N GLU A 358 8.62 10.82 -15.07
CA GLU A 358 9.31 11.53 -14.00
C GLU A 358 10.82 11.54 -14.22
N LEU A 359 11.43 12.69 -13.99
CA LEU A 359 12.88 12.86 -13.97
C LEU A 359 13.38 12.85 -12.52
N TRP A 360 14.37 12.00 -12.28
CA TRP A 360 15.05 11.83 -11.00
C TRP A 360 16.56 12.02 -11.18
N HIS A 361 17.24 12.52 -10.17
CA HIS A 361 18.70 12.66 -10.17
C HIS A 361 19.32 12.28 -8.83
N LYS A 362 20.60 11.95 -8.84
CA LYS A 362 21.44 11.79 -7.64
C LYS A 362 22.85 12.30 -7.92
N VAL A 363 23.58 12.67 -6.87
CA VAL A 363 25.02 12.94 -7.01
C VAL A 363 25.75 11.62 -7.24
N ALA A 364 26.70 11.58 -8.17
CA ALA A 364 27.45 10.37 -8.50
C ALA A 364 28.12 9.77 -7.25
N GLY A 365 27.89 8.47 -7.01
CA GLY A 365 28.35 7.78 -5.79
C GLY A 365 27.48 7.99 -4.54
N SER A 366 26.36 8.73 -4.63
CA SER A 366 25.32 8.78 -3.60
C SER A 366 24.25 7.69 -3.83
N GLU A 367 23.54 7.34 -2.76
CA GLU A 367 22.30 6.53 -2.79
C GLU A 367 21.03 7.40 -2.67
N GLU A 368 21.17 8.70 -2.39
CA GLU A 368 20.04 9.63 -2.28
C GLU A 368 19.59 10.08 -3.67
N GLU A 369 18.49 9.50 -4.17
CA GLU A 369 17.76 10.01 -5.33
C GLU A 369 16.81 11.16 -4.93
N ARG A 370 16.76 12.20 -5.76
CA ARG A 370 15.85 13.33 -5.63
C ARG A 370 14.98 13.44 -6.87
N TYR A 371 13.71 13.73 -6.65
CA TYR A 371 12.75 14.07 -7.69
C TYR A 371 13.05 15.46 -8.27
N MET A 372 12.81 15.68 -9.56
CA MET A 372 12.95 17.01 -10.20
C MET A 372 11.64 17.55 -10.78
N GLY A 373 10.76 16.67 -11.25
CA GLY A 373 9.56 17.00 -11.99
C GLY A 373 9.21 15.89 -12.97
N PHE A 374 8.30 16.18 -13.90
CA PHE A 374 7.88 15.23 -14.94
C PHE A 374 7.59 15.96 -16.26
N GLU A 375 7.46 15.19 -17.33
CA GLU A 375 6.89 15.65 -18.60
C GLU A 375 5.85 14.66 -19.14
N SER A 376 4.86 15.16 -19.87
CA SER A 376 3.91 14.33 -20.61
C SER A 376 4.50 13.91 -21.96
N ILE A 377 4.48 12.61 -22.26
CA ILE A 377 4.76 12.11 -23.62
C ILE A 377 3.43 11.86 -24.34
N VAL A 378 3.28 12.45 -25.52
CA VAL A 378 2.20 12.20 -26.48
C VAL A 378 2.79 11.60 -27.77
N PRO A 379 2.02 10.82 -28.54
CA PRO A 379 2.48 10.34 -29.84
C PRO A 379 2.61 11.48 -30.84
N ASP A 380 3.68 11.46 -31.63
CA ASP A 380 3.83 12.32 -32.80
C ASP A 380 2.91 11.88 -33.96
N ALA A 381 2.98 12.59 -35.09
CA ALA A 381 2.14 12.31 -36.26
C ALA A 381 2.42 10.95 -36.93
N ASP A 382 3.60 10.37 -36.69
CA ASP A 382 4.01 9.05 -37.17
C ASP A 382 3.75 7.95 -36.12
N GLY A 383 3.27 8.32 -34.93
CA GLY A 383 2.95 7.44 -33.81
C GLY A 383 4.11 7.11 -32.88
N ASN A 384 5.26 7.79 -33.02
CA ASN A 384 6.39 7.62 -32.12
C ASN A 384 6.16 8.41 -30.83
N TRP A 385 6.64 7.86 -29.71
CA TRP A 385 6.51 8.47 -28.40
C TRP A 385 7.90 8.86 -27.91
N ASN A 386 8.25 10.13 -28.00
CA ASN A 386 9.57 10.65 -27.64
C ASN A 386 9.43 11.96 -26.85
N VAL A 387 10.32 12.16 -25.88
CA VAL A 387 10.51 13.46 -25.20
C VAL A 387 12.00 13.68 -24.96
N THR A 388 12.41 14.93 -24.76
CA THR A 388 13.79 15.26 -24.37
C THR A 388 13.74 16.28 -23.24
N PHE A 389 14.28 15.91 -22.08
CA PHE A 389 14.49 16.85 -20.99
C PHE A 389 15.70 17.73 -21.32
N GLU A 390 15.45 18.97 -21.75
CA GLU A 390 16.49 19.89 -22.26
C GLU A 390 17.15 20.73 -21.15
N GLY A 391 18.46 20.97 -21.29
CA GLY A 391 19.19 21.98 -20.53
C GLY A 391 19.32 21.70 -19.03
N LEU A 392 19.35 20.41 -18.65
CA LEU A 392 19.50 19.93 -17.28
C LEU A 392 20.92 20.17 -16.75
N PRO A 393 21.12 20.49 -15.45
CA PRO A 393 22.44 20.77 -14.89
C PRO A 393 23.32 19.51 -14.87
N LYS A 394 24.55 19.59 -15.38
CA LYS A 394 25.48 18.46 -15.39
C LYS A 394 26.15 18.18 -14.04
N TYR A 395 26.28 19.21 -13.21
CA TYR A 395 26.97 19.14 -11.92
C TYR A 395 26.15 19.77 -10.80
N ASP A 396 26.38 19.30 -9.57
CA ASP A 396 25.91 19.91 -8.35
C ASP A 396 26.66 21.21 -8.01
N PRO A 397 26.26 21.97 -6.96
CA PRO A 397 26.95 23.19 -6.56
C PRO A 397 28.41 23.04 -6.13
N ASP A 398 28.85 21.83 -5.78
CA ASP A 398 30.22 21.50 -5.37
C ASP A 398 31.09 20.98 -6.55
N GLY A 399 30.49 20.75 -7.72
CA GLY A 399 31.15 20.30 -8.94
C GLY A 399 31.12 18.78 -9.16
N ASN A 400 30.36 18.03 -8.37
CA ASN A 400 30.16 16.59 -8.56
C ASN A 400 29.15 16.34 -9.69
N ILE A 401 29.30 15.25 -10.44
CA ILE A 401 28.42 14.92 -11.57
C ILE A 401 27.04 14.48 -11.05
N TYR A 402 25.96 14.91 -11.73
CA TYR A 402 24.64 14.33 -11.54
C TYR A 402 24.44 13.07 -12.40
N GLU A 403 24.03 11.99 -11.75
CA GLU A 403 23.48 10.79 -12.38
C GLU A 403 21.95 10.92 -12.46
N TYR A 404 21.39 10.75 -13.65
CA TYR A 404 19.95 10.87 -13.91
C TYR A 404 19.29 9.50 -14.09
N ARG A 405 18.00 9.44 -13.79
CA ARG A 405 17.10 8.28 -13.96
C ARG A 405 15.73 8.78 -14.40
N VAL A 406 14.98 7.94 -15.10
CA VAL A 406 13.57 8.19 -15.44
C VAL A 406 12.69 7.10 -14.86
N LYS A 407 11.46 7.46 -14.48
CA LYS A 407 10.43 6.54 -13.97
C LYS A 407 9.11 6.88 -14.65
N GLU A 408 8.36 5.89 -15.12
CA GLU A 408 7.02 6.13 -15.65
C GLU A 408 6.00 6.17 -14.50
N ARG A 409 5.08 7.14 -14.51
CA ARG A 409 3.91 7.10 -13.63
C ARG A 409 2.98 5.93 -14.05
N PRO A 410 2.33 5.22 -13.11
CA PRO A 410 1.59 4.00 -13.44
C PRO A 410 0.56 4.17 -14.58
N VAL A 411 0.70 3.35 -15.62
CA VAL A 411 -0.24 3.29 -16.75
C VAL A 411 -1.21 2.13 -16.53
N GLU A 412 -2.51 2.43 -16.49
CA GLU A 412 -3.55 1.42 -16.25
C GLU A 412 -3.50 0.29 -17.28
N GLY A 413 -3.43 -0.96 -16.81
CA GLY A 413 -3.41 -2.17 -17.66
C GLY A 413 -2.03 -2.58 -18.21
N TYR A 414 -0.94 -1.89 -17.84
CA TYR A 414 0.40 -2.19 -18.34
C TYR A 414 1.44 -2.28 -17.20
N GLU A 415 2.44 -3.14 -17.39
CA GLU A 415 3.71 -3.13 -16.65
C GLU A 415 4.77 -2.35 -17.42
N SER A 416 5.65 -1.63 -16.72
CA SER A 416 6.63 -0.70 -17.29
C SER A 416 8.06 -1.13 -16.96
N GLN A 417 8.93 -1.16 -17.97
CA GLN A 417 10.36 -1.44 -17.83
C GLN A 417 11.18 -0.28 -18.41
N VAL A 418 12.20 0.18 -17.67
CA VAL A 418 13.12 1.24 -18.12
C VAL A 418 14.49 0.63 -18.42
N THR A 419 15.05 0.96 -19.58
CA THR A 419 16.40 0.59 -20.02
C THR A 419 17.16 1.81 -20.54
N GLY A 420 18.47 1.68 -20.76
CA GLY A 420 19.32 2.79 -21.21
C GLY A 420 19.95 3.61 -20.07
N ASP A 421 20.52 4.76 -20.41
CA ASP A 421 21.27 5.64 -19.51
C ASP A 421 21.24 7.10 -19.99
N GLN A 422 21.80 8.03 -19.20
CA GLN A 422 21.75 9.47 -19.54
C GLN A 422 22.70 9.89 -20.69
N GLU A 423 23.62 9.03 -21.14
CA GLU A 423 24.54 9.33 -22.25
C GLU A 423 23.96 8.86 -23.58
N ASN A 424 23.24 7.72 -23.57
CA ASN A 424 22.64 7.09 -24.75
C ASN A 424 21.12 7.34 -24.89
N GLY A 425 20.48 7.86 -23.84
CA GLY A 425 19.03 7.99 -23.71
C GLY A 425 18.39 6.79 -23.00
N PHE A 426 17.14 6.98 -22.55
CA PHE A 426 16.35 5.93 -21.91
C PHE A 426 15.24 5.40 -22.83
N THR A 427 14.96 4.10 -22.77
CA THR A 427 13.79 3.49 -23.39
C THR A 427 12.87 2.93 -22.32
N ILE A 428 11.62 3.40 -22.32
CA ILE A 428 10.53 2.88 -21.49
C ILE A 428 9.69 1.93 -22.34
N THR A 429 9.54 0.68 -21.93
CA THR A 429 8.74 -0.32 -22.65
C THR A 429 7.56 -0.76 -21.78
N ASN A 430 6.33 -0.56 -22.25
CA ASN A 430 5.16 -1.12 -21.57
C ASN A 430 4.68 -2.42 -22.19
N SER A 431 4.41 -3.40 -21.33
CA SER A 431 3.90 -4.72 -21.70
C SER A 431 2.54 -4.97 -21.06
N ILE A 432 1.67 -5.69 -21.74
CA ILE A 432 0.42 -6.19 -21.14
C ILE A 432 0.78 -7.41 -20.27
N PRO A 433 0.42 -7.45 -18.98
CA PRO A 433 0.64 -8.61 -18.12
C PRO A 433 -0.01 -9.86 -18.73
N ARG A 434 0.74 -10.96 -18.81
CA ARG A 434 0.20 -12.25 -19.23
C ARG A 434 -0.38 -12.96 -18.01
N GLU A 435 -1.63 -13.38 -18.09
CA GLU A 435 -2.25 -14.20 -17.04
C GLU A 435 -2.16 -15.70 -17.38
N ILE A 436 -1.95 -16.52 -16.35
CA ILE A 436 -2.00 -17.99 -16.40
C ILE A 436 -3.06 -18.54 -15.44
N GLU A 437 -3.44 -19.80 -15.65
CA GLU A 437 -4.30 -20.60 -14.78
C GLU A 437 -3.55 -21.87 -14.40
N ILE A 438 -3.44 -22.16 -13.10
CA ILE A 438 -2.74 -23.33 -12.56
C ILE A 438 -3.78 -24.35 -12.07
N PRO A 439 -4.00 -25.47 -12.79
CA PRO A 439 -4.90 -26.52 -12.34
C PRO A 439 -4.31 -27.33 -11.18
N VAL A 440 -5.18 -27.82 -10.30
CA VAL A 440 -4.84 -28.66 -9.14
C VAL A 440 -5.85 -29.80 -9.02
N GLU A 441 -5.35 -31.03 -8.88
CA GLU A 441 -6.14 -32.26 -8.69
C GLU A 441 -5.79 -32.93 -7.35
N LYS A 442 -6.78 -33.56 -6.71
CA LYS A 442 -6.63 -34.32 -5.46
C LYS A 442 -6.86 -35.82 -5.68
N VAL A 443 -5.84 -36.61 -5.35
CA VAL A 443 -5.88 -38.08 -5.33
C VAL A 443 -5.86 -38.61 -3.88
N TRP A 444 -6.62 -39.67 -3.63
CA TRP A 444 -6.62 -40.40 -2.36
C TRP A 444 -6.15 -41.84 -2.57
N VAL A 445 -5.26 -42.31 -1.70
CA VAL A 445 -4.71 -43.68 -1.68
C VAL A 445 -5.02 -44.28 -0.30
N ASP A 446 -6.28 -44.66 -0.11
CA ASP A 446 -6.87 -45.03 1.19
C ASP A 446 -7.91 -46.16 1.11
N ASP A 447 -7.70 -47.11 0.18
CA ASP A 447 -8.57 -48.28 -0.04
C ASP A 447 -10.04 -47.91 -0.26
N ASP A 448 -10.29 -46.90 -1.12
CA ASP A 448 -11.61 -46.31 -1.39
C ASP A 448 -12.35 -45.81 -0.13
N ASN A 449 -11.62 -45.11 0.74
CA ASN A 449 -12.11 -44.64 2.05
C ASN A 449 -12.62 -45.79 2.94
N HIS A 450 -11.98 -46.97 2.89
CA HIS A 450 -12.31 -48.07 3.80
C HIS A 450 -12.06 -47.62 5.25
N GLY A 451 -13.10 -47.72 6.09
CA GLY A 451 -13.09 -47.14 7.43
C GLY A 451 -13.49 -45.66 7.51
N GLY A 452 -13.96 -45.03 6.43
CA GLY A 452 -14.74 -43.78 6.48
C GLY A 452 -14.03 -42.55 7.06
N SER A 453 -12.70 -42.51 7.06
CA SER A 453 -11.91 -41.45 7.72
C SER A 453 -11.46 -40.31 6.79
N ARG A 454 -11.80 -40.35 5.50
CA ARG A 454 -11.52 -39.26 4.55
C ARG A 454 -12.34 -38.00 4.92
N PRO A 455 -11.73 -36.81 5.01
CA PRO A 455 -12.46 -35.57 5.27
C PRO A 455 -13.33 -35.15 4.07
N GLU A 456 -14.39 -34.38 4.31
CA GLU A 456 -15.29 -33.85 3.26
C GLU A 456 -14.59 -32.93 2.25
N SER A 457 -13.48 -32.30 2.64
CA SER A 457 -12.67 -31.44 1.77
C SER A 457 -11.24 -31.28 2.28
N ILE A 458 -10.36 -30.82 1.40
CA ILE A 458 -9.02 -30.30 1.74
C ILE A 458 -8.89 -28.83 1.34
N THR A 459 -7.86 -28.15 1.85
CA THR A 459 -7.52 -26.79 1.41
C THR A 459 -6.06 -26.71 0.99
N VAL A 460 -5.83 -26.20 -0.21
CA VAL A 460 -4.52 -25.96 -0.83
C VAL A 460 -4.23 -24.45 -0.82
N LYS A 461 -2.99 -24.07 -0.50
CA LYS A 461 -2.46 -22.70 -0.56
C LYS A 461 -1.62 -22.52 -1.83
N LEU A 462 -1.62 -21.32 -2.40
CA LEU A 462 -0.71 -20.93 -3.48
C LEU A 462 0.39 -19.99 -2.96
N PHE A 463 1.63 -20.28 -3.35
CA PHE A 463 2.80 -19.44 -3.11
C PHE A 463 3.35 -18.91 -4.44
N ALA A 464 3.80 -17.66 -4.44
CA ALA A 464 4.49 -17.03 -5.56
C ALA A 464 5.89 -16.61 -5.09
N ASN A 465 6.95 -17.04 -5.79
CA ASN A 465 8.35 -16.79 -5.41
C ASN A 465 8.68 -17.17 -3.95
N GLY A 466 7.99 -18.19 -3.42
CA GLY A 466 8.12 -18.67 -2.03
C GLY A 466 7.33 -17.88 -0.97
N VAL A 467 6.54 -16.87 -1.37
CA VAL A 467 5.68 -16.07 -0.48
C VAL A 467 4.23 -16.52 -0.61
N ASP A 468 3.52 -16.66 0.51
CA ASP A 468 2.09 -17.02 0.53
C ASP A 468 1.25 -15.89 -0.11
N THR A 469 0.42 -16.24 -1.09
CA THR A 469 -0.42 -15.28 -1.85
C THR A 469 -1.78 -15.00 -1.20
N ASP A 470 -2.07 -15.59 -0.04
CA ASP A 470 -3.38 -15.69 0.61
C ASP A 470 -4.49 -16.36 -0.24
N LYS A 471 -4.25 -16.68 -1.51
CA LYS A 471 -5.16 -17.49 -2.33
C LYS A 471 -5.25 -18.92 -1.77
N ARG A 472 -6.47 -19.42 -1.69
CA ARG A 472 -6.81 -20.77 -1.21
C ARG A 472 -7.72 -21.46 -2.20
N LEU A 473 -7.54 -22.75 -2.39
CA LEU A 473 -8.40 -23.61 -3.21
C LEU A 473 -8.93 -24.75 -2.34
N VAL A 474 -10.24 -24.93 -2.29
CA VAL A 474 -10.90 -26.02 -1.55
C VAL A 474 -11.26 -27.11 -2.57
N LEU A 475 -10.81 -28.34 -2.33
CA LEU A 475 -11.10 -29.50 -3.19
C LEU A 475 -12.00 -30.49 -2.43
N ASN A 476 -13.08 -30.92 -3.09
CA ASN A 476 -14.13 -31.76 -2.51
C ASN A 476 -14.87 -32.55 -3.62
N GLU A 477 -15.85 -33.38 -3.25
CA GLU A 477 -16.63 -34.15 -4.23
C GLU A 477 -17.47 -33.25 -5.17
N ASP A 478 -17.95 -32.08 -4.72
CA ASP A 478 -18.73 -31.15 -5.55
C ASP A 478 -17.95 -30.60 -6.75
N ASN A 479 -16.61 -30.50 -6.65
CA ASN A 479 -15.73 -30.09 -7.75
C ASN A 479 -14.95 -31.26 -8.37
N ASN A 480 -15.42 -32.51 -8.17
CA ASN A 480 -14.76 -33.73 -8.61
C ASN A 480 -13.27 -33.79 -8.18
N LEU A 481 -12.96 -33.31 -6.97
CA LEU A 481 -11.61 -33.25 -6.41
C LEU A 481 -10.62 -32.43 -7.27
N SER A 482 -11.13 -31.44 -8.01
CA SER A 482 -10.33 -30.66 -8.96
C SER A 482 -10.69 -29.16 -8.94
N GLY A 483 -9.73 -28.31 -9.31
CA GLY A 483 -9.93 -26.87 -9.41
C GLY A 483 -8.72 -26.16 -10.01
N ALA A 484 -8.70 -24.83 -10.01
CA ALA A 484 -7.57 -24.07 -10.49
C ALA A 484 -7.40 -22.73 -9.78
N PHE A 485 -6.16 -22.24 -9.72
CA PHE A 485 -5.86 -20.85 -9.40
C PHE A 485 -5.76 -20.05 -10.71
N ALA A 486 -6.81 -19.28 -11.01
CA ALA A 486 -6.91 -18.46 -12.21
C ALA A 486 -6.45 -17.00 -11.99
N ASN A 487 -6.27 -16.28 -13.10
CA ASN A 487 -5.86 -14.87 -13.18
C ASN A 487 -4.61 -14.61 -12.32
N LEU A 488 -3.56 -15.39 -12.59
CA LEU A 488 -2.25 -15.27 -11.97
C LEU A 488 -1.28 -14.61 -12.96
N PRO A 489 -0.53 -13.56 -12.58
CA PRO A 489 0.49 -13.00 -13.47
C PRO A 489 1.57 -14.04 -13.77
N MET A 490 1.99 -14.14 -15.04
CA MET A 490 3.11 -14.98 -15.49
C MET A 490 4.46 -14.39 -15.08
N ASN A 491 4.53 -13.06 -15.02
CA ASN A 491 5.73 -12.30 -14.78
C ASN A 491 5.50 -11.24 -13.70
N GLU A 492 6.57 -10.85 -12.99
CA GLU A 492 6.61 -9.71 -12.08
C GLU A 492 7.85 -8.88 -12.40
N ALA A 493 7.68 -7.61 -12.76
CA ALA A 493 8.77 -6.70 -13.14
C ALA A 493 9.67 -7.24 -14.29
N GLY A 494 9.11 -8.07 -15.17
CA GLY A 494 9.80 -8.69 -16.32
C GLY A 494 10.43 -10.06 -16.06
N GLU A 495 10.55 -10.52 -14.81
CA GLU A 495 11.03 -11.86 -14.45
C GLU A 495 9.86 -12.86 -14.35
N GLU A 496 10.09 -14.16 -14.57
CA GLU A 496 9.05 -15.21 -14.49
C GLU A 496 8.73 -15.59 -13.04
N ILE A 497 7.44 -15.70 -12.68
CA ILE A 497 7.02 -16.02 -11.31
C ILE A 497 7.02 -17.53 -11.08
N LEU A 498 7.79 -17.99 -10.08
CA LEU A 498 7.77 -19.38 -9.64
C LEU A 498 6.58 -19.64 -8.70
N TYR A 499 5.53 -20.27 -9.21
CA TYR A 499 4.41 -20.72 -8.39
C TYR A 499 4.61 -22.13 -7.82
N THR A 500 4.23 -22.30 -6.56
CA THR A 500 4.20 -23.60 -5.85
C THR A 500 2.95 -23.68 -4.97
N ILE A 501 2.60 -24.87 -4.49
CA ILE A 501 1.45 -25.09 -3.61
C ILE A 501 1.81 -25.85 -2.33
N GLU A 502 0.98 -25.71 -1.30
CA GLU A 502 1.05 -26.45 -0.03
C GLU A 502 -0.35 -26.93 0.37
N GLU A 503 -0.50 -28.17 0.83
CA GLU A 503 -1.74 -28.66 1.44
C GLU A 503 -1.77 -28.33 2.94
N ILE A 504 -2.92 -27.86 3.45
CA ILE A 504 -3.14 -27.81 4.90
C ILE A 504 -3.28 -29.25 5.42
N SER A 505 -2.37 -29.63 6.34
CA SER A 505 -2.18 -31.01 6.80
C SER A 505 -3.48 -31.71 7.21
N VAL A 506 -3.71 -32.90 6.62
CA VAL A 506 -4.84 -33.78 6.95
C VAL A 506 -4.41 -34.79 8.02
N GLU A 507 -5.18 -34.89 9.10
CA GLU A 507 -4.86 -35.80 10.20
C GLU A 507 -4.95 -37.28 9.76
N GLY A 508 -3.95 -38.08 10.11
CA GLY A 508 -3.90 -39.51 9.79
C GLY A 508 -3.47 -39.88 8.35
N TYR A 509 -3.09 -38.89 7.52
CA TYR A 509 -2.62 -39.11 6.14
C TYR A 509 -1.21 -38.55 5.93
N ALA A 510 -0.43 -39.20 5.06
CA ALA A 510 0.79 -38.63 4.50
C ALA A 510 0.48 -37.92 3.17
N SER A 511 1.00 -36.70 2.99
CA SER A 511 0.73 -35.84 1.83
C SER A 511 1.95 -35.70 0.93
N GLU A 512 1.76 -35.85 -0.38
CA GLU A 512 2.77 -35.69 -1.42
C GLU A 512 2.23 -34.78 -2.54
N ILE A 513 3.06 -33.86 -3.04
CA ILE A 513 2.72 -32.92 -4.10
C ILE A 513 3.65 -33.14 -5.29
N THR A 514 3.08 -33.31 -6.47
CA THR A 514 3.80 -33.51 -7.74
C THR A 514 3.26 -32.57 -8.83
N GLY A 515 4.01 -32.42 -9.93
CA GLY A 515 3.66 -31.49 -11.01
C GLY A 515 4.31 -30.11 -10.88
N ASP A 516 3.88 -29.16 -11.71
CA ASP A 516 4.40 -27.80 -11.77
C ASP A 516 3.34 -26.79 -12.26
N ALA A 517 3.66 -25.50 -12.22
CA ALA A 517 2.74 -24.43 -12.63
C ALA A 517 2.36 -24.44 -14.12
N THR A 518 3.11 -25.15 -14.98
CA THR A 518 2.85 -25.22 -16.44
C THR A 518 1.92 -26.38 -16.78
N THR A 519 2.02 -27.49 -16.05
CA THR A 519 1.29 -28.75 -16.30
C THR A 519 0.17 -29.01 -15.31
N GLY A 520 0.15 -28.30 -14.18
CA GLY A 520 -0.75 -28.51 -13.05
C GLY A 520 -0.07 -29.25 -11.90
N PHE A 521 -0.69 -29.18 -10.73
CA PHE A 521 -0.25 -29.92 -9.54
C PHE A 521 -1.22 -31.05 -9.18
N THR A 522 -0.67 -32.17 -8.73
CA THR A 522 -1.44 -33.28 -8.13
C THR A 522 -1.03 -33.44 -6.67
N VAL A 523 -2.01 -33.35 -5.77
CA VAL A 523 -1.85 -33.58 -4.33
C VAL A 523 -2.36 -34.99 -4.00
N THR A 524 -1.51 -35.85 -3.46
CA THR A 524 -1.83 -37.24 -3.11
C THR A 524 -1.82 -37.42 -1.61
N ASN A 525 -2.90 -37.93 -1.01
CA ASN A 525 -2.92 -38.35 0.39
C ASN A 525 -3.02 -39.87 0.53
N THR A 526 -2.11 -40.45 1.29
CA THR A 526 -1.96 -41.90 1.49
C THR A 526 -2.19 -42.29 2.95
N ARG A 527 -2.87 -43.43 3.17
CA ARG A 527 -3.11 -44.03 4.49
C ARG A 527 -3.00 -45.55 4.42
N GLU A 528 -2.21 -46.14 5.33
CA GLU A 528 -2.07 -47.59 5.47
C GLU A 528 -2.95 -48.12 6.62
N VAL A 529 -3.48 -49.34 6.48
CA VAL A 529 -4.30 -50.02 7.52
C VAL A 529 -3.77 -51.42 7.81
N GLU A 530 -3.58 -51.76 9.09
CA GLU A 530 -3.11 -53.08 9.53
C GLU A 530 -4.26 -54.12 9.53
N LYS A 531 -3.97 -55.32 9.01
CA LYS A 531 -4.91 -56.47 8.94
C LYS A 531 -4.47 -57.58 9.90
N ILE A 532 -5.44 -58.31 10.44
CA ILE A 532 -5.26 -59.43 11.40
C ILE A 532 -5.96 -60.72 10.92
N THR A 533 -5.80 -61.79 11.69
CA THR A 533 -6.29 -63.14 11.40
C THR A 533 -6.77 -63.78 12.70
N ILE A 534 -7.85 -64.57 12.63
CA ILE A 534 -8.44 -65.28 13.76
C ILE A 534 -8.62 -66.75 13.41
N GLU A 535 -8.13 -67.62 14.28
CA GLU A 535 -8.19 -69.08 14.15
C GLU A 535 -8.59 -69.75 15.47
N GLY A 536 -9.13 -70.96 15.37
CA GLY A 536 -9.65 -71.72 16.50
C GLY A 536 -9.86 -73.20 16.16
N SER A 537 -10.03 -74.01 17.20
CA SER A 537 -10.15 -75.46 17.12
C SER A 537 -11.34 -76.00 17.91
N LYS A 538 -11.79 -77.21 17.56
CA LYS A 538 -12.95 -77.88 18.17
C LYS A 538 -12.54 -79.19 18.85
N THR A 539 -12.85 -79.27 20.14
CA THR A 539 -12.70 -80.46 20.98
C THR A 539 -14.07 -81.13 21.24
N TRP A 540 -14.08 -82.47 21.26
CA TRP A 540 -15.26 -83.30 21.54
C TRP A 540 -15.04 -84.17 22.79
N ASN A 541 -15.82 -83.92 23.84
CA ASN A 541 -15.84 -84.68 25.08
C ASN A 541 -17.04 -85.65 25.07
N ASP A 542 -16.94 -86.71 24.28
CA ASP A 542 -18.01 -87.67 23.96
C ASP A 542 -17.55 -89.14 23.97
N HIS A 543 -16.45 -89.42 24.68
CA HIS A 543 -15.82 -90.75 24.75
C HIS A 543 -15.50 -91.37 23.38
N ASP A 544 -14.96 -90.56 22.46
CA ASP A 544 -14.69 -90.92 21.06
C ASP A 544 -15.96 -91.31 20.29
N ASN A 545 -16.98 -90.46 20.41
CA ASN A 545 -18.30 -90.62 19.80
C ASN A 545 -18.97 -91.96 20.15
N GLN A 546 -18.86 -92.39 21.41
CA GLN A 546 -19.34 -93.70 21.89
C GLN A 546 -20.82 -93.97 21.52
N ASP A 547 -21.66 -92.96 21.63
CA ASP A 547 -23.11 -93.05 21.39
C ASP A 547 -23.51 -92.71 19.93
N GLY A 548 -22.54 -92.42 19.06
CA GLY A 548 -22.79 -92.11 17.63
C GLY A 548 -23.54 -90.80 17.39
N LYS A 549 -23.47 -89.85 18.33
CA LYS A 549 -24.22 -88.58 18.34
C LYS A 549 -23.47 -87.37 17.79
N ARG A 550 -22.15 -87.46 17.59
CA ARG A 550 -21.35 -86.35 17.03
C ARG A 550 -21.82 -86.04 15.59
N PRO A 551 -22.16 -84.77 15.26
CA PRO A 551 -22.56 -84.39 13.91
C PRO A 551 -21.38 -84.41 12.93
N GLU A 552 -21.68 -84.49 11.63
CA GLU A 552 -20.67 -84.42 10.55
C GLU A 552 -20.05 -83.02 10.42
N THR A 553 -20.84 -81.97 10.71
CA THR A 553 -20.44 -80.56 10.66
C THR A 553 -20.93 -79.79 11.89
N ILE A 554 -20.23 -78.70 12.20
CA ILE A 554 -20.69 -77.60 13.06
C ILE A 554 -20.63 -76.29 12.27
N ARG A 555 -21.25 -75.22 12.78
CA ARG A 555 -21.11 -73.87 12.21
C ARG A 555 -20.60 -72.90 13.26
N ILE A 556 -19.48 -72.26 12.96
CA ILE A 556 -18.89 -71.17 13.75
C ILE A 556 -19.24 -69.83 13.11
N ARG A 557 -19.73 -68.88 13.91
CA ARG A 557 -19.99 -67.48 13.53
C ARG A 557 -18.88 -66.60 14.09
N LEU A 558 -18.35 -65.69 13.28
CA LEU A 558 -17.42 -64.64 13.68
C LEU A 558 -18.18 -63.32 13.81
N LEU A 559 -18.04 -62.66 14.95
CA LEU A 559 -18.65 -61.38 15.24
C LEU A 559 -17.58 -60.31 15.49
N ALA A 560 -17.66 -59.18 14.80
CA ALA A 560 -16.84 -57.98 14.99
C ALA A 560 -17.64 -56.94 15.77
N ASP A 561 -17.14 -56.50 16.93
CA ASP A 561 -17.89 -55.71 17.92
C ASP A 561 -19.28 -56.32 18.23
N GLY A 562 -19.31 -57.66 18.18
CA GLY A 562 -20.49 -58.51 18.32
C GLY A 562 -21.54 -58.39 17.19
N LYS A 563 -21.21 -57.86 16.01
CA LYS A 563 -22.04 -58.00 14.79
C LYS A 563 -21.48 -59.16 13.97
N GLU A 564 -22.31 -60.12 13.55
CA GLU A 564 -21.85 -61.19 12.64
C GLU A 564 -21.28 -60.57 11.34
N VAL A 565 -20.03 -60.92 11.03
CA VAL A 565 -19.31 -60.49 9.82
C VAL A 565 -18.90 -61.65 8.92
N ALA A 566 -18.77 -62.86 9.48
CA ALA A 566 -18.50 -64.07 8.72
C ALA A 566 -19.05 -65.30 9.46
N GLN A 567 -19.20 -66.42 8.75
CA GLN A 567 -19.53 -67.72 9.33
C GLN A 567 -18.82 -68.82 8.52
N LYS A 568 -18.54 -69.96 9.16
CA LYS A 568 -17.79 -71.07 8.57
C LYS A 568 -18.33 -72.41 9.07
N GLU A 569 -18.62 -73.32 8.14
CA GLU A 569 -18.89 -74.71 8.48
C GLU A 569 -17.57 -75.46 8.65
N VAL A 570 -17.49 -76.31 9.67
CA VAL A 570 -16.29 -77.02 10.09
C VAL A 570 -16.61 -78.51 10.23
N SER A 571 -15.72 -79.38 9.78
CA SER A 571 -15.83 -80.84 9.87
C SER A 571 -14.49 -81.50 10.21
N GLY A 572 -14.54 -82.77 10.61
CA GLY A 572 -13.37 -83.57 10.98
C GLY A 572 -12.53 -84.07 9.78
N PRO A 573 -11.33 -84.61 10.03
CA PRO A 573 -10.80 -84.99 11.35
C PRO A 573 -10.11 -83.86 12.13
N GLU A 574 -9.62 -82.81 11.46
CA GLU A 574 -8.78 -81.76 12.09
C GLU A 574 -9.57 -80.72 12.88
N TRP A 575 -10.87 -80.53 12.58
CA TRP A 575 -11.80 -79.72 13.40
C TRP A 575 -11.30 -78.29 13.73
N SER A 576 -10.71 -77.60 12.74
CA SER A 576 -10.15 -76.24 12.90
C SER A 576 -10.68 -75.23 11.88
N TRP A 577 -10.65 -73.94 12.21
CA TRP A 577 -11.04 -72.85 11.30
C TRP A 577 -10.11 -71.65 11.39
N LYS A 578 -10.24 -70.79 10.37
CA LYS A 578 -9.47 -69.56 10.17
C LYS A 578 -10.33 -68.54 9.41
N PHE A 579 -10.24 -67.28 9.81
CA PHE A 579 -10.75 -66.08 9.15
C PHE A 579 -9.57 -65.11 8.95
N GLU A 580 -9.39 -64.60 7.74
CA GLU A 580 -8.22 -63.83 7.29
C GLU A 580 -8.65 -62.43 6.82
N ASP A 581 -7.68 -61.55 6.58
CA ASP A 581 -7.87 -60.17 6.06
C ASP A 581 -8.85 -59.30 6.86
N LEU A 582 -8.89 -59.51 8.18
CA LEU A 582 -9.75 -58.79 9.12
C LEU A 582 -9.15 -57.44 9.50
N ASP A 583 -9.94 -56.37 9.58
CA ASP A 583 -9.45 -55.06 10.03
C ASP A 583 -9.12 -55.05 11.52
N GLN A 584 -8.03 -54.39 11.91
CA GLN A 584 -7.70 -54.23 13.34
C GLN A 584 -8.44 -53.08 14.02
N ILE A 585 -8.91 -52.10 13.23
CA ILE A 585 -9.49 -50.83 13.68
C ILE A 585 -10.80 -50.59 12.93
N ASN A 586 -11.86 -50.19 13.64
CA ASN A 586 -13.15 -49.83 13.05
C ASN A 586 -13.13 -48.43 12.43
N ALA A 587 -14.23 -48.06 11.76
CA ALA A 587 -14.35 -46.76 11.09
C ALA A 587 -14.24 -45.54 12.02
N GLU A 588 -14.36 -45.74 13.34
CA GLU A 588 -14.30 -44.70 14.37
C GLU A 588 -12.89 -44.59 14.99
N GLY A 589 -11.91 -45.37 14.51
CA GLY A 589 -10.53 -45.39 15.03
C GLY A 589 -10.33 -46.28 16.27
N GLY A 590 -11.35 -47.00 16.72
CA GLY A 590 -11.28 -47.94 17.85
C GLY A 590 -10.82 -49.34 17.44
N LYS A 591 -10.14 -50.08 18.32
CA LYS A 591 -9.76 -51.48 18.06
C LYS A 591 -11.00 -52.39 18.01
N ILE A 592 -11.11 -53.22 16.98
CA ILE A 592 -12.22 -54.16 16.83
C ILE A 592 -12.07 -55.31 17.84
N VAL A 593 -13.14 -55.61 18.58
CA VAL A 593 -13.24 -56.80 19.43
C VAL A 593 -13.93 -57.92 18.66
N TYR A 594 -13.18 -58.96 18.33
CA TYR A 594 -13.73 -60.14 17.69
C TYR A 594 -14.08 -61.23 18.71
N THR A 595 -15.17 -61.94 18.45
CA THR A 595 -15.68 -63.08 19.26
C THR A 595 -16.30 -64.12 18.34
N ILE A 596 -16.43 -65.38 18.79
CA ILE A 596 -17.12 -66.43 18.05
C ILE A 596 -18.28 -67.05 18.83
N THR A 597 -19.27 -67.61 18.12
CA THR A 597 -20.28 -68.52 18.68
C THR A 597 -20.45 -69.76 17.79
N GLU A 598 -20.95 -70.85 18.36
CA GLU A 598 -21.36 -72.06 17.63
C GLU A 598 -22.89 -72.18 17.60
N ASP A 599 -23.46 -72.57 16.45
CA ASP A 599 -24.88 -72.97 16.34
C ASP A 599 -25.15 -74.23 17.20
N VAL A 600 -26.25 -74.25 17.97
CA VAL A 600 -26.53 -75.32 18.95
C VAL A 600 -26.44 -76.74 18.38
N VAL A 601 -25.72 -77.62 19.11
CA VAL A 601 -25.58 -79.05 18.77
C VAL A 601 -26.48 -79.89 19.70
N GLU A 602 -27.32 -80.75 19.12
CA GLU A 602 -28.28 -81.59 19.85
C GLU A 602 -27.58 -82.64 20.73
N ASP A 603 -28.03 -82.80 21.99
CA ASP A 603 -27.41 -83.63 23.04
C ASP A 603 -25.99 -83.19 23.50
N TYR A 604 -25.60 -81.94 23.26
CA TYR A 604 -24.31 -81.39 23.72
C TYR A 604 -24.43 -80.05 24.45
N SER A 605 -23.57 -79.86 25.45
CA SER A 605 -23.26 -78.56 26.09
C SER A 605 -22.01 -77.98 25.44
N THR A 606 -22.13 -76.87 24.70
CA THR A 606 -21.01 -76.14 24.08
C THR A 606 -20.36 -75.17 25.08
N VAL A 607 -19.03 -75.11 25.09
CA VAL A 607 -18.19 -74.13 25.81
C VAL A 607 -17.30 -73.42 24.80
N VAL A 608 -17.15 -72.10 24.94
CA VAL A 608 -16.24 -71.26 24.13
C VAL A 608 -15.20 -70.63 25.05
N ASP A 609 -13.92 -70.89 24.79
CA ASP A 609 -12.80 -70.25 25.49
C ASP A 609 -11.89 -69.53 24.48
N GLY A 610 -11.91 -68.20 24.51
CA GLY A 610 -11.32 -67.37 23.46
C GLY A 610 -11.95 -67.65 22.09
N TYR A 611 -11.24 -68.40 21.25
CA TYR A 611 -11.72 -68.86 19.94
C TYR A 611 -11.77 -70.39 19.81
N ASP A 612 -11.43 -71.15 20.85
CA ASP A 612 -11.57 -72.60 20.86
C ASP A 612 -12.95 -73.02 21.39
N VAL A 613 -13.49 -74.12 20.85
CA VAL A 613 -14.83 -74.62 21.19
C VAL A 613 -14.73 -76.05 21.71
N THR A 614 -15.40 -76.34 22.81
CA THR A 614 -15.49 -77.70 23.38
C THR A 614 -16.95 -78.11 23.52
N ASN A 615 -17.34 -79.28 23.01
CA ASN A 615 -18.67 -79.85 23.23
C ASN A 615 -18.62 -81.06 24.15
N ASN A 616 -19.37 -81.00 25.24
CA ASN A 616 -19.53 -82.08 26.22
C ASN A 616 -20.83 -82.85 25.91
N HIS A 617 -20.76 -84.17 25.71
CA HIS A 617 -21.94 -84.97 25.42
C HIS A 617 -22.73 -85.27 26.70
N THR A 618 -23.87 -84.62 26.85
CA THR A 618 -24.79 -84.83 27.98
C THR A 618 -26.21 -84.93 27.43
N PRO A 619 -26.74 -86.14 27.18
CA PRO A 619 -28.04 -86.34 26.56
C PRO A 619 -29.19 -85.56 27.25
N GLY A 620 -30.01 -84.87 26.46
CA GLY A 620 -31.10 -84.03 26.97
C GLY A 620 -30.66 -82.69 27.61
N LYS A 621 -29.38 -82.32 27.54
CA LYS A 621 -28.86 -81.01 27.92
C LYS A 621 -28.54 -80.12 26.71
N THR A 622 -28.34 -78.84 26.99
CA THR A 622 -27.90 -77.81 26.05
C THR A 622 -27.13 -76.70 26.79
N SER A 623 -26.67 -75.68 26.07
CA SER A 623 -25.98 -74.54 26.64
C SER A 623 -26.42 -73.21 26.01
N VAL A 624 -26.21 -72.10 26.73
CA VAL A 624 -26.51 -70.74 26.25
C VAL A 624 -25.24 -69.91 26.28
N GLN A 625 -24.69 -69.65 25.09
CA GLN A 625 -23.52 -68.79 24.88
C GLN A 625 -23.92 -67.31 24.99
N VAL A 626 -23.04 -66.48 25.58
CA VAL A 626 -23.20 -65.04 25.69
C VAL A 626 -21.92 -64.32 25.25
N THR A 627 -22.06 -63.31 24.40
CA THR A 627 -20.99 -62.38 24.01
C THR A 627 -21.33 -60.96 24.45
N LYS A 628 -20.32 -60.18 24.84
CA LYS A 628 -20.46 -58.82 25.31
C LYS A 628 -19.72 -57.83 24.41
N SER A 629 -20.42 -56.78 24.00
CA SER A 629 -19.93 -55.70 23.15
C SER A 629 -20.07 -54.33 23.83
N TRP A 630 -19.21 -53.39 23.46
CA TRP A 630 -19.10 -52.06 24.05
C TRP A 630 -19.11 -51.00 22.93
N SER A 631 -20.02 -50.03 23.04
CA SER A 631 -20.17 -48.90 22.13
C SER A 631 -19.86 -47.62 22.92
N ASP A 632 -18.57 -47.37 23.09
CA ASP A 632 -17.98 -46.35 23.98
C ASP A 632 -16.67 -45.77 23.45
N HIS A 633 -16.47 -45.79 22.12
CA HIS A 633 -15.26 -45.34 21.43
C HIS A 633 -13.97 -45.90 22.05
N ASN A 634 -13.95 -47.23 22.25
CA ASN A 634 -12.83 -47.96 22.87
C ASN A 634 -12.48 -47.44 24.28
N ASP A 635 -13.50 -47.25 25.13
CA ASP A 635 -13.37 -46.73 26.49
C ASP A 635 -12.66 -45.36 26.58
N GLN A 636 -12.98 -44.44 25.66
CA GLN A 636 -12.37 -43.10 25.64
C GLN A 636 -12.50 -42.32 26.97
N ASP A 637 -13.57 -42.62 27.72
CA ASP A 637 -13.91 -41.94 28.97
C ASP A 637 -13.21 -42.61 30.20
N GLY A 638 -12.65 -43.81 30.04
CA GLY A 638 -12.04 -44.60 31.13
C GLY A 638 -13.05 -45.08 32.17
N LEU A 639 -14.26 -45.43 31.74
CA LEU A 639 -15.42 -45.76 32.59
C LEU A 639 -16.01 -47.14 32.32
N ARG A 640 -15.47 -47.91 31.38
CA ARG A 640 -15.84 -49.31 31.18
C ARG A 640 -15.45 -50.12 32.42
N PRO A 641 -16.38 -50.87 33.05
CA PRO A 641 -16.05 -51.69 34.22
C PRO A 641 -15.14 -52.87 33.84
N GLU A 642 -14.35 -53.37 34.80
CA GLU A 642 -13.49 -54.55 34.60
C GLU A 642 -14.29 -55.84 34.32
N SER A 643 -15.57 -55.88 34.74
CA SER A 643 -16.45 -57.02 34.59
C SER A 643 -17.94 -56.62 34.52
N VAL A 644 -18.77 -57.45 33.92
CA VAL A 644 -20.24 -57.38 34.01
C VAL A 644 -20.84 -58.73 34.41
N THR A 645 -22.06 -58.71 34.96
CA THR A 645 -22.77 -59.92 35.40
C THR A 645 -24.02 -60.15 34.55
N ILE A 646 -24.11 -61.32 33.92
CA ILE A 646 -25.26 -61.76 33.13
C ILE A 646 -26.00 -62.84 33.89
N ARG A 647 -27.34 -62.78 33.91
CA ARG A 647 -28.23 -63.75 34.55
C ARG A 647 -28.92 -64.63 33.53
N LEU A 648 -29.07 -65.92 33.82
CA LEU A 648 -29.87 -66.82 33.00
C LEU A 648 -31.32 -66.88 33.50
N MET A 649 -32.25 -66.68 32.57
CA MET A 649 -33.69 -66.79 32.77
C MET A 649 -34.20 -68.04 32.05
N ALA A 650 -35.14 -68.77 32.66
CA ALA A 650 -35.80 -69.94 32.09
C ALA A 650 -37.31 -69.75 32.17
N ASP A 651 -38.00 -69.82 31.03
CA ASP A 651 -39.44 -69.55 30.87
C ASP A 651 -39.90 -68.20 31.46
N GLY A 652 -38.97 -67.23 31.54
CA GLY A 652 -39.17 -65.90 32.11
C GLY A 652 -38.86 -65.76 33.60
N GLU A 653 -38.50 -66.84 34.31
CA GLU A 653 -38.10 -66.81 35.72
C GLU A 653 -36.58 -66.91 35.88
N ALA A 654 -36.01 -66.25 36.90
CA ALA A 654 -34.57 -66.29 37.15
C ALA A 654 -34.12 -67.67 37.66
N THR A 655 -33.14 -68.28 36.99
CA THR A 655 -32.60 -69.60 37.37
C THR A 655 -31.69 -69.56 38.60
N GLY A 656 -31.18 -68.37 38.95
CA GLY A 656 -30.12 -68.18 39.95
C GLY A 656 -28.70 -68.43 39.42
N GLN A 657 -28.54 -68.79 38.14
CA GLN A 657 -27.23 -68.87 37.50
C GLN A 657 -26.79 -67.50 36.99
N GLU A 658 -25.51 -67.15 37.22
CA GLU A 658 -24.89 -65.92 36.75
C GLU A 658 -23.55 -66.20 36.06
N LEU A 659 -23.25 -65.46 34.98
CA LEU A 659 -21.93 -65.42 34.32
C LEU A 659 -21.26 -64.08 34.61
N THR A 660 -19.94 -64.12 34.84
CA THR A 660 -19.11 -62.91 34.88
C THR A 660 -18.30 -62.80 33.59
N LEU A 661 -18.55 -61.75 32.82
CA LEU A 661 -17.83 -61.45 31.58
C LEU A 661 -16.79 -60.37 31.86
N THR A 662 -15.58 -60.53 31.35
CA THR A 662 -14.41 -59.66 31.60
C THR A 662 -13.55 -59.57 30.34
N ALA A 663 -12.58 -58.65 30.31
CA ALA A 663 -11.57 -58.63 29.26
C ALA A 663 -10.72 -59.92 29.19
N LYS A 664 -10.57 -60.67 30.30
CA LYS A 664 -9.71 -61.86 30.38
C LYS A 664 -10.31 -63.07 29.67
N ASN A 665 -11.62 -63.26 29.74
CA ASN A 665 -12.36 -64.28 28.98
C ASN A 665 -12.94 -63.68 27.68
N HIS A 666 -12.23 -62.73 27.06
CA HIS A 666 -12.60 -62.12 25.77
C HIS A 666 -14.04 -61.58 25.71
N TRP A 667 -14.61 -61.19 26.86
CA TRP A 667 -16.00 -60.76 26.99
C TRP A 667 -17.03 -61.82 26.54
N THR A 668 -16.69 -63.12 26.63
CA THR A 668 -17.55 -64.27 26.32
C THR A 668 -17.73 -65.21 27.51
N GLY A 669 -18.78 -66.04 27.47
CA GLY A 669 -19.01 -67.10 28.45
C GLY A 669 -20.26 -67.92 28.11
N THR A 670 -20.42 -69.08 28.74
CA THR A 670 -21.52 -70.00 28.46
C THR A 670 -22.17 -70.52 29.74
N PHE A 671 -23.51 -70.54 29.77
CA PHE A 671 -24.27 -71.33 30.73
C PHE A 671 -24.36 -72.78 30.24
N GLU A 672 -23.87 -73.73 31.02
CA GLU A 672 -23.72 -75.15 30.63
C GLU A 672 -24.77 -76.07 31.27
N ASP A 673 -24.91 -77.29 30.73
CA ASP A 673 -25.73 -78.39 31.28
C ASP A 673 -27.19 -78.02 31.61
N LEU A 674 -27.76 -77.16 30.79
CA LEU A 674 -29.13 -76.67 30.90
C LEU A 674 -30.12 -77.72 30.39
N ASP A 675 -31.18 -78.00 31.14
CA ASP A 675 -32.21 -78.95 30.69
C ASP A 675 -32.90 -78.43 29.42
N VAL A 676 -33.05 -79.27 28.40
CA VAL A 676 -33.81 -78.89 27.19
C VAL A 676 -35.32 -78.91 27.47
N TYR A 677 -35.78 -79.77 28.38
CA TYR A 677 -37.20 -79.96 28.69
C TYR A 677 -37.48 -79.97 30.20
N LYS A 678 -38.57 -79.30 30.61
CA LYS A 678 -39.17 -79.37 31.94
C LYS A 678 -40.63 -79.79 31.81
N ASP A 679 -41.04 -80.81 32.55
CA ASP A 679 -42.39 -81.41 32.50
C ASP A 679 -42.88 -81.74 31.07
N GLY A 680 -41.96 -82.15 30.19
CA GLY A 680 -42.23 -82.49 28.79
C GLY A 680 -42.42 -81.30 27.84
N LYS A 681 -42.21 -80.06 28.31
CA LYS A 681 -42.19 -78.84 27.47
C LYS A 681 -40.76 -78.35 27.29
N LYS A 682 -40.44 -77.84 26.10
CA LYS A 682 -39.12 -77.24 25.82
C LYS A 682 -38.98 -75.94 26.60
N ILE A 683 -37.87 -75.76 27.30
CA ILE A 683 -37.58 -74.55 28.08
C ILE A 683 -37.16 -73.42 27.15
N ILE A 684 -37.67 -72.21 27.38
CA ILE A 684 -37.24 -70.99 26.68
C ILE A 684 -36.23 -70.26 27.55
N TYR A 685 -34.97 -70.27 27.15
CA TYR A 685 -33.92 -69.51 27.83
C TYR A 685 -33.78 -68.10 27.28
N SER A 686 -33.56 -67.13 28.17
CA SER A 686 -33.13 -65.76 27.85
C SER A 686 -32.12 -65.27 28.88
N VAL A 687 -31.53 -64.10 28.65
CA VAL A 687 -30.54 -63.50 29.56
C VAL A 687 -30.89 -62.05 29.92
N GLU A 688 -30.44 -61.62 31.10
CA GLU A 688 -30.56 -60.25 31.62
C GLU A 688 -29.19 -59.77 32.11
N GLU A 689 -28.78 -58.53 31.83
CA GLU A 689 -27.57 -57.94 32.38
C GLU A 689 -27.86 -57.16 33.67
N VAL A 690 -27.02 -57.32 34.69
CA VAL A 690 -27.03 -56.46 35.87
C VAL A 690 -26.58 -55.04 35.48
N SER A 691 -27.47 -54.06 35.67
CA SER A 691 -27.29 -52.65 35.26
C SER A 691 -25.88 -52.12 35.47
N VAL A 692 -25.23 -51.71 34.38
CA VAL A 692 -23.92 -51.06 34.38
C VAL A 692 -24.10 -49.54 34.47
N ASP A 693 -23.43 -48.90 35.42
CA ASP A 693 -23.55 -47.45 35.62
C ASP A 693 -22.97 -46.66 34.44
N GLY A 694 -23.64 -45.59 34.03
CA GLY A 694 -23.23 -44.76 32.88
C GLY A 694 -23.45 -45.37 31.48
N TYR A 695 -24.09 -46.54 31.37
CA TYR A 695 -24.35 -47.22 30.09
C TYR A 695 -25.85 -47.52 29.85
N GLU A 696 -26.21 -47.80 28.60
CA GLU A 696 -27.50 -48.40 28.21
C GLU A 696 -27.26 -49.81 27.67
N SER A 697 -27.90 -50.82 28.26
CA SER A 697 -27.78 -52.21 27.83
C SER A 697 -28.86 -52.60 26.83
N SER A 698 -28.48 -53.34 25.80
CA SER A 698 -29.38 -53.92 24.81
C SER A 698 -28.98 -55.36 24.51
N ILE A 699 -29.96 -56.26 24.47
CA ILE A 699 -29.75 -57.70 24.30
C ILE A 699 -30.38 -58.16 22.99
N THR A 700 -29.60 -58.84 22.15
CA THR A 700 -30.04 -59.40 20.87
C THR A 700 -29.56 -60.85 20.73
N GLY A 701 -30.08 -61.58 19.73
CA GLY A 701 -29.79 -63.01 19.54
C GLY A 701 -30.80 -63.92 20.25
N GLU A 702 -30.49 -65.21 20.27
CA GLU A 702 -31.37 -66.27 20.77
C GLU A 702 -30.56 -67.46 21.30
N ALA A 703 -31.16 -68.29 22.16
CA ALA A 703 -30.47 -69.42 22.79
C ALA A 703 -29.82 -70.41 21.80
N SER A 704 -30.33 -70.53 20.56
CA SER A 704 -29.82 -71.41 19.50
C SER A 704 -28.49 -70.95 18.87
N THR A 705 -28.17 -69.66 18.94
CA THR A 705 -27.00 -69.05 18.27
C THR A 705 -26.14 -68.17 19.20
N GLY A 706 -26.62 -67.97 20.43
CA GLY A 706 -26.01 -67.13 21.46
C GLY A 706 -26.72 -65.78 21.62
N PHE A 707 -26.59 -65.19 22.80
CA PHE A 707 -27.02 -63.82 23.07
C PHE A 707 -25.86 -62.84 22.97
N LYS A 708 -26.09 -61.67 22.36
CA LYS A 708 -25.19 -60.51 22.39
C LYS A 708 -25.74 -59.48 23.37
N VAL A 709 -24.90 -59.01 24.28
CA VAL A 709 -25.21 -57.92 25.21
C VAL A 709 -24.37 -56.69 24.83
N THR A 710 -25.00 -55.61 24.35
CA THR A 710 -24.30 -54.38 23.92
C THR A 710 -24.54 -53.26 24.92
N ASN A 711 -23.47 -52.66 25.44
CA ASN A 711 -23.55 -51.47 26.29
C ASN A 711 -23.11 -50.23 25.53
N THR A 712 -24.01 -49.26 25.38
CA THR A 712 -23.71 -47.97 24.75
C THR A 712 -23.50 -46.91 25.82
N ARG A 713 -22.40 -46.15 25.71
CA ARG A 713 -22.04 -45.10 26.67
C ARG A 713 -23.05 -43.96 26.62
N LYS A 714 -23.54 -43.52 27.79
CA LYS A 714 -24.40 -42.33 27.89
C LYS A 714 -23.52 -41.08 27.96
N PRO A 715 -23.71 -40.08 27.07
CA PRO A 715 -22.98 -38.82 27.17
C PRO A 715 -23.37 -38.08 28.45
N ASP A 716 -22.38 -37.71 29.26
CA ASP A 716 -22.61 -36.82 30.40
C ASP A 716 -23.01 -35.43 29.89
N ILE A 717 -24.25 -35.01 30.18
CA ILE A 717 -24.68 -33.63 29.95
C ILE A 717 -23.94 -32.74 30.95
N PRO A 718 -23.06 -31.82 30.52
CA PRO A 718 -22.21 -31.08 31.45
C PRO A 718 -23.06 -30.16 32.33
N VAL A 719 -23.03 -30.42 33.64
CA VAL A 719 -23.62 -29.52 34.64
C VAL A 719 -22.88 -28.18 34.57
N LYS A 720 -23.57 -27.14 34.06
CA LYS A 720 -22.99 -25.79 33.91
C LYS A 720 -22.31 -25.31 35.21
N PRO A 721 -21.00 -25.02 35.20
CA PRO A 721 -20.33 -24.51 36.39
C PRO A 721 -20.83 -23.10 36.73
N LYS A 722 -21.22 -22.88 38.00
CA LYS A 722 -21.47 -21.53 38.53
C LYS A 722 -20.15 -20.76 38.63
N LYS A 723 -19.79 -20.01 37.59
CA LYS A 723 -18.70 -19.03 37.67
C LYS A 723 -19.09 -17.84 38.58
N PRO A 724 -18.25 -17.43 39.56
CA PRO A 724 -18.43 -16.17 40.25
C PRO A 724 -18.06 -15.01 39.33
N TRP A 725 -18.82 -13.91 39.37
CA TRP A 725 -18.56 -12.72 38.56
C TRP A 725 -17.61 -11.75 39.28
N THR A 726 -16.45 -11.49 38.69
CA THR A 726 -15.70 -10.24 38.87
C THR A 726 -15.71 -9.44 37.57
N ARG A 727 -15.99 -8.13 37.67
CA ARG A 727 -16.24 -7.25 36.53
C ARG A 727 -14.96 -6.87 35.79
N LEU A 728 -15.03 -6.87 34.46
CA LEU A 728 -14.40 -5.85 33.62
C LEU A 728 -15.52 -5.10 32.85
N PRO A 729 -15.38 -3.79 32.59
CA PRO A 729 -16.45 -2.98 31.99
C PRO A 729 -16.65 -3.21 30.48
N LYS A 730 -17.87 -2.93 30.01
CA LYS A 730 -18.33 -2.93 28.60
C LYS A 730 -17.57 -1.85 27.79
N THR A 731 -17.41 -1.93 26.46
CA THR A 731 -18.43 -1.90 25.37
C THR A 731 -17.92 -2.64 24.11
N GLY A 732 -18.71 -3.04 23.11
CA GLY A 732 -20.12 -2.80 22.77
C GLY A 732 -20.71 -3.92 21.90
N VAL A 733 -21.91 -3.74 21.33
CA VAL A 733 -22.79 -4.85 20.93
C VAL A 733 -22.91 -5.01 19.40
N LEU A 734 -22.88 -6.26 18.91
CA LEU A 734 -23.43 -6.64 17.61
C LEU A 734 -24.38 -7.84 17.77
N SER A 735 -25.67 -7.56 17.65
CA SER A 735 -26.74 -8.51 17.32
C SER A 735 -26.90 -8.53 15.79
N SER A 736 -27.43 -9.53 15.09
CA SER A 736 -28.26 -10.68 15.48
C SER A 736 -28.43 -11.60 14.27
N TYR A 737 -28.30 -12.92 14.43
CA TYR A 737 -28.96 -13.89 13.56
C TYR A 737 -29.35 -15.14 14.36
N LEU A 738 -30.64 -15.25 14.71
CA LEU A 738 -31.27 -16.50 15.09
C LEU A 738 -32.79 -16.39 14.88
N ASN A 739 -33.35 -17.35 14.12
CA ASN A 739 -34.74 -17.86 14.08
C ASN A 739 -35.01 -18.36 12.64
N LEU A 740 -34.71 -19.62 12.32
CA LEU A 740 -35.33 -20.90 12.73
C LEU A 740 -36.45 -21.32 11.76
N TYR A 741 -36.32 -22.55 11.26
CA TYR A 741 -37.22 -23.22 10.31
C TYR A 741 -38.61 -23.53 10.88
N GLY A 742 -39.61 -23.65 10.00
CA GLY A 742 -40.85 -24.38 10.29
C GLY A 742 -41.93 -24.22 9.22
N GLY A 743 -42.24 -25.30 8.48
CA GLY A 743 -43.47 -25.39 7.67
C GLY A 743 -43.26 -25.87 6.23
N LEU A 744 -43.49 -27.16 5.98
CA LEU A 744 -43.52 -27.79 4.66
C LEU A 744 -44.99 -28.01 4.25
N LEU A 745 -45.34 -27.72 2.98
CA LEU A 745 -46.40 -28.32 2.12
C LEU A 745 -47.44 -27.38 1.45
N PHE A 746 -47.84 -27.84 0.26
CA PHE A 746 -49.02 -27.54 -0.57
C PHE A 746 -49.08 -26.33 -1.54
N VAL A 747 -48.57 -26.60 -2.75
CA VAL A 747 -49.23 -26.49 -4.08
C VAL A 747 -49.52 -25.11 -4.71
N ALA A 748 -49.17 -25.09 -6.00
CA ALA A 748 -49.38 -24.06 -7.02
C ALA A 748 -50.72 -23.28 -6.97
N GLY A 749 -50.60 -21.97 -7.18
CA GLY A 749 -51.72 -21.04 -7.36
C GLY A 749 -51.33 -19.88 -8.27
N SER A 750 -51.81 -19.95 -9.51
CA SER A 750 -51.64 -19.04 -10.64
C SER A 750 -51.62 -17.53 -10.36
N ALA A 751 -50.88 -16.83 -11.22
CA ALA A 751 -50.97 -15.39 -11.53
C ALA A 751 -52.33 -14.71 -11.36
N LEU A 752 -52.34 -13.49 -10.80
CA LEU A 752 -52.93 -12.28 -11.42
C LEU A 752 -52.86 -11.03 -10.51
N LEU A 753 -52.98 -9.85 -11.16
CA LEU A 753 -53.25 -8.50 -10.62
C LEU A 753 -52.10 -7.85 -9.79
N GLY A 754 -51.62 -6.64 -10.07
CA GLY A 754 -52.03 -5.65 -11.07
C GLY A 754 -52.78 -4.44 -10.49
N ILE A 755 -52.17 -3.26 -10.63
CA ILE A 755 -52.79 -1.92 -10.65
C ILE A 755 -53.34 -1.36 -9.32
N ARG A 756 -52.56 -0.48 -8.65
CA ARG A 756 -52.92 0.86 -8.09
C ARG A 756 -51.89 1.30 -7.02
N ARG A 757 -51.53 2.59 -6.87
CA ARG A 757 -51.86 3.81 -7.65
C ARG A 757 -50.78 4.88 -7.38
N LYS A 758 -50.27 5.55 -8.41
CA LYS A 758 -49.50 6.79 -8.27
C LYS A 758 -50.48 7.97 -8.15
N ARG A 759 -50.25 8.87 -7.20
CA ARG A 759 -50.68 10.29 -7.16
C ARG A 759 -49.55 11.03 -6.44
N GLU A 760 -48.91 12.04 -7.06
CA GLU A 760 -49.40 13.43 -7.18
C GLU A 760 -49.60 14.06 -5.79
N ASN A 761 -49.16 15.28 -5.44
CA ASN A 761 -48.64 16.44 -6.20
C ASN A 761 -47.94 17.40 -5.16
N LEU A 762 -47.35 18.57 -5.45
CA LEU A 762 -47.33 19.48 -6.60
C LEU A 762 -46.07 20.40 -6.53
N LYS A 763 -45.28 20.47 -7.62
CA LYS A 763 -44.50 21.61 -8.19
C LYS A 763 -44.14 22.85 -7.32
N LYS A 764 -42.90 23.32 -7.48
CA LYS A 764 -42.65 24.48 -8.36
C LYS A 764 -41.32 24.34 -9.11
#